data_AF-G4Q568-F1
#
_entry.id   AF-G4Q568-F1
#
_cell.length_a   1.000
_cell.length_b   1.000
_cell.length_c   1.000
_cell.angle_alpha   90.00
_cell.angle_beta   90.00
_cell.angle_gamma   90.00
#
_symmetry.space_group_name_H-M   'P 1'
#
loop_
_entity.id
_entity.type
_entity.pdbx_description
1 polymer ?
#
loop_
_entity_poly.entity_id
_entity_poly.type
_entity_poly.pdbx_seq_one_letter_code
_entity_poly.pdbx_strand_id
1 'polypeptide(L)'
;MNVQAYDIAKLKEAQGNRLDSTSDFWMQAEQLQKELLQQGKKACYIFLDLENFRFINMQGDISEGAHLLTEVSALIHQTFPDALITRGASIQFAVVTGVPDVRERLIHLHKKALSLRSNNQLDLKAGIFIVSNPQISPITASDYAKAACAHIKKDYQAVYREYDEDLQKHLAIDHYVVTHLEEALKNHDIKVFFQPIIRTLTCKACAAEALARWDDPQYGHLLPSIFIKPLEATQLITKLDLYVAEEVCRLYEDLQLRPDVNLPISINFSRSDFQNCEIRRELDRLRAEYHVPDHALCVEVTERDFCDDVSVLKDQIKDLRDHGYEVWMDDFGSGFSSLSLLKDLDVDLVKFDLRFLVGSAHINRGNFIIGALIAMVKQLGMKTLVEGVETEAQLEYLQSVGCERMQGYLYSRPIPFAQLLDLAIWDTDETASNCRYYNAVGCCNMVQAMPEPVSHGKDERLVLPSLPACIVEYQAGKLSLLETNAAFTAREGQLAFRDSAAFNEYMGQAGTFYRRNLLQAIKQCQDTQMGITIEVLSHNEVCTLRIDPIAQNESNGAEAFLIILTGVRTSAFKDRKAAVQSIMNGIFSLFDSFFALNLTTQTVHRIKVGMSVIDEIERLPLPLFLREWARRHVFSEDWKRFLQFYDLATLVTRINESGCGYLSTFFRVTSSEQENRNGWQLHLVWLSGEPSDVKVYCGTVNLRHFMGVQMPRPMEPILARNKLVPSPQLDKMDAILPEVLWEAMLHLPEMNVYWKDVRGRFLGANDAFLHYFNLSSLDDILGQSEEELGWNVEFDPTYREEEMLLGQIPVISEEKVHCMAKGMIRTVMMNKIPLIEGGRIVGSLSWFRDVTRFTQIQAELKKKSVIDALTGALNYQGFKETQSHFVDNYQKWDLDFILIYMDLDDFKHCNDAYGHGFGDMVLQEGVKRLQKIFNHYGVVARVGGDEFIALLPIVGSEDIRRIKQEIQQSLKAPLSIDGRSYLGGISVGIARYSETEDMDALQELADQRMYEDKKKRKKMKDLTYGYLVTTEGN
;
A
#
# COMPACT_ATOMS: atom_id res chain seq x y z
N MET A 1 -56.98 36.68 24.18
CA MET A 1 -57.89 37.37 25.13
C MET A 1 -58.29 36.40 26.22
N ASN A 2 -58.15 36.80 27.49
CA ASN A 2 -58.69 36.21 28.73
C ASN A 2 -58.23 34.81 29.22
N VAL A 3 -56.92 34.54 29.27
CA VAL A 3 -56.38 33.41 30.08
C VAL A 3 -55.76 33.90 31.41
N GLN A 4 -55.14 35.08 31.43
CA GLN A 4 -54.52 35.65 32.64
C GLN A 4 -55.49 35.91 33.80
N ALA A 5 -56.78 36.17 33.53
CA ALA A 5 -57.75 36.45 34.58
C ALA A 5 -58.27 35.17 35.29
N TYR A 6 -58.20 34.01 34.64
CA TYR A 6 -58.73 32.75 35.17
C TYR A 6 -57.74 32.06 36.12
N ASP A 7 -56.44 32.20 35.88
CA ASP A 7 -55.38 31.64 36.74
C ASP A 7 -55.20 32.40 38.06
N ILE A 8 -55.37 33.73 38.06
CA ILE A 8 -55.19 34.55 39.27
C ILE A 8 -56.30 34.31 40.30
N ALA A 9 -57.53 34.03 39.86
CA ALA A 9 -58.67 33.81 40.75
C ALA A 9 -58.60 32.47 41.49
N LYS A 10 -58.22 31.38 40.80
CA LYS A 10 -58.08 30.05 41.43
C LYS A 10 -56.84 29.92 42.33
N LEU A 11 -55.76 30.64 42.02
CA LEU A 11 -54.59 30.72 42.92
C LEU A 11 -54.89 31.52 44.19
N LYS A 12 -55.76 32.54 44.13
CA LYS A 12 -56.23 33.27 45.32
C LYS A 12 -57.19 32.48 46.21
N GLU A 13 -57.93 31.52 45.66
CA GLU A 13 -58.84 30.65 46.45
C GLU A 13 -58.12 29.45 47.10
N ALA A 14 -57.02 28.97 46.51
CA ALA A 14 -56.26 27.83 47.04
C ALA A 14 -55.20 28.22 48.10
N GLN A 15 -54.82 29.50 48.18
CA GLN A 15 -53.84 30.01 49.14
C GLN A 15 -54.48 31.11 49.98
N GLY A 16 -54.53 30.93 51.29
CA GLY A 16 -54.89 31.99 52.23
C GLY A 16 -53.98 33.21 52.04
N ASN A 17 -54.47 34.19 51.30
CA ASN A 17 -54.14 35.62 51.39
C ASN A 17 -52.64 36.01 51.47
N ARG A 18 -51.75 35.46 50.61
CA ARG A 18 -50.37 36.00 50.44
C ARG A 18 -49.79 35.81 49.03
N LEU A 19 -50.56 36.07 47.97
CA LEU A 19 -49.97 36.49 46.69
C LEU A 19 -50.40 37.93 46.48
N ASP A 20 -49.70 38.79 47.20
CA ASP A 20 -49.85 40.24 47.12
C ASP A 20 -49.56 40.69 45.68
N SER A 21 -50.27 41.71 45.22
CA SER A 21 -49.91 42.35 43.95
C SER A 21 -48.42 42.69 43.98
N THR A 22 -47.72 42.62 42.85
CA THR A 22 -46.27 42.94 42.80
C THR A 22 -45.96 44.28 43.45
N SER A 23 -46.89 45.23 43.41
CA SER A 23 -46.79 46.54 44.08
C SER A 23 -46.90 46.46 45.61
N ASP A 24 -47.80 45.64 46.15
CA ASP A 24 -47.98 45.46 47.60
C ASP A 24 -46.82 44.66 48.22
N PHE A 25 -46.25 43.70 47.48
CA PHE A 25 -45.10 42.92 47.92
C PHE A 25 -43.87 43.81 48.22
N TRP A 26 -43.54 44.77 47.34
CA TRP A 26 -42.37 45.63 47.55
C TRP A 26 -42.52 46.55 48.76
N MET A 27 -43.74 47.00 49.04
CA MET A 27 -44.04 47.81 50.22
C MET A 27 -43.85 47.00 51.52
N GLN A 28 -44.32 45.76 51.54
CA GLN A 28 -44.12 44.85 52.67
C GLN A 28 -42.65 44.43 52.82
N ALA A 29 -41.94 44.22 51.72
CA ALA A 29 -40.52 43.93 51.71
C ALA A 29 -39.70 45.09 52.31
N GLU A 30 -40.07 46.34 52.01
CA GLU A 30 -39.44 47.53 52.61
C GLU A 30 -39.64 47.55 54.13
N GLN A 31 -40.85 47.26 54.59
CA GLN A 31 -41.17 47.22 56.02
C GLN A 31 -40.40 46.09 56.72
N LEU A 32 -40.43 44.87 56.18
CA LEU A 32 -39.72 43.73 56.74
C LEU A 32 -38.20 43.97 56.78
N GLN A 33 -37.63 44.56 55.73
CA GLN A 33 -36.21 44.93 55.71
C GLN A 33 -35.86 45.90 56.84
N LYS A 34 -36.67 46.96 57.05
CA LYS A 34 -36.45 47.92 58.14
C LYS A 34 -36.54 47.24 59.51
N GLU A 35 -37.55 46.40 59.72
CA GLU A 35 -37.73 45.66 60.97
C GLU A 35 -36.55 44.72 61.27
N LEU A 36 -36.08 43.95 60.28
CA LEU A 36 -34.95 43.04 60.43
C LEU A 36 -33.66 43.78 60.75
N LEU A 37 -33.37 44.87 60.03
CA LEU A 37 -32.16 45.68 60.25
C LEU A 37 -32.18 46.38 61.62
N GLN A 38 -33.35 46.85 62.08
CA GLN A 38 -33.50 47.40 63.44
C GLN A 38 -33.26 46.37 64.54
N GLN A 39 -33.58 45.10 64.28
CA GLN A 39 -33.30 43.97 65.19
C GLN A 39 -31.84 43.47 65.12
N GLY A 40 -30.96 44.12 64.34
CA GLY A 40 -29.59 43.68 64.12
C GLY A 40 -29.47 42.40 63.29
N LYS A 41 -30.55 41.99 62.61
CA LYS A 41 -30.57 40.85 61.69
C LYS A 41 -30.28 41.31 60.27
N LYS A 42 -29.87 40.38 59.42
CA LYS A 42 -29.66 40.63 57.99
C LYS A 42 -30.96 40.39 57.23
N ALA A 43 -31.30 41.27 56.29
CA ALA A 43 -32.37 41.05 55.34
C ALA A 43 -31.80 40.38 54.08
N CYS A 44 -32.31 39.20 53.73
CA CYS A 44 -31.86 38.41 52.60
C CYS A 44 -32.94 38.39 51.51
N TYR A 45 -32.58 38.88 50.33
CA TYR A 45 -33.40 38.77 49.12
C TYR A 45 -32.92 37.57 48.32
N ILE A 46 -33.85 36.71 47.94
CA ILE A 46 -33.58 35.50 47.17
C ILE A 46 -34.44 35.56 45.91
N PHE A 47 -33.81 35.37 44.76
CA PHE A 47 -34.48 35.19 43.50
C PHE A 47 -34.34 33.74 43.05
N LEU A 48 -35.46 33.11 42.71
CA LEU A 48 -35.52 31.71 42.31
C LEU A 48 -36.01 31.63 40.87
N ASP A 49 -35.31 30.87 40.04
CA ASP A 49 -35.69 30.61 38.65
C ASP A 49 -35.71 29.11 38.39
N LEU A 50 -36.76 28.65 37.70
CA LEU A 50 -36.94 27.26 37.29
C LEU A 50 -36.41 27.09 35.88
N GLU A 51 -35.45 26.19 35.69
CA GLU A 51 -34.89 25.88 34.38
C GLU A 51 -35.61 24.72 33.69
N ASN A 52 -35.42 24.60 32.37
CA ASN A 52 -36.00 23.55 31.52
C ASN A 52 -37.53 23.45 31.52
N PHE A 53 -38.22 24.44 32.07
CA PHE A 53 -39.68 24.45 32.19
C PHE A 53 -40.41 24.46 30.83
N ARG A 54 -39.80 25.02 29.77
CA ARG A 54 -40.35 24.93 28.40
C ARG A 54 -40.43 23.49 27.90
N PHE A 55 -39.43 22.66 28.22
CA PHE A 55 -39.39 21.26 27.80
C PHE A 55 -40.48 20.44 28.49
N ILE A 56 -40.75 20.73 29.77
CA ILE A 56 -41.82 20.13 30.55
C ILE A 56 -43.20 20.44 29.93
N ASN A 57 -43.43 21.70 29.54
CA ASN A 57 -44.68 22.10 28.87
C ASN A 57 -44.82 21.55 27.44
N MET A 58 -43.73 21.14 26.79
CA MET A 58 -43.76 20.52 25.46
C MET A 58 -44.02 19.00 25.53
N GLN A 59 -43.62 18.33 26.61
CA GLN A 59 -43.86 16.90 26.81
C GLN A 59 -45.20 16.59 27.48
N GLY A 60 -45.74 17.52 28.28
CA GLY A 60 -47.02 17.38 28.98
C GLY A 60 -48.14 18.26 28.41
N ASP A 61 -49.37 18.08 28.92
CA ASP A 61 -50.48 19.02 28.71
C ASP A 61 -50.21 20.31 29.52
N ILE A 62 -50.69 21.48 29.07
CA ILE A 62 -50.43 22.80 29.71
C ILE A 62 -50.83 22.80 31.20
N SER A 63 -51.76 21.92 31.58
CA SER A 63 -52.21 21.66 32.94
C SER A 63 -51.10 21.13 33.88
N GLU A 64 -50.11 20.41 33.36
CA GLU A 64 -49.03 19.79 34.14
C GLU A 64 -48.00 20.81 34.63
N GLY A 65 -47.65 21.78 33.79
CA GLY A 65 -46.77 22.90 34.19
C GLY A 65 -47.38 23.77 35.29
N ALA A 66 -48.68 24.06 35.19
CA ALA A 66 -49.40 24.82 36.23
C ALA A 66 -49.41 24.09 37.58
N HIS A 67 -49.59 22.77 37.56
CA HIS A 67 -49.46 21.92 38.75
C HIS A 67 -48.04 21.98 39.34
N LEU A 68 -47.01 21.83 38.51
CA LEU A 68 -45.62 21.85 38.96
C LEU A 68 -45.24 23.17 39.63
N LEU A 69 -45.68 24.30 39.08
CA LEU A 69 -45.48 25.62 39.69
C LEU A 69 -46.14 25.74 41.06
N THR A 70 -47.28 25.08 41.25
CA THR A 70 -47.99 25.03 42.53
C THR A 70 -47.23 24.17 43.55
N GLU A 71 -46.68 23.03 43.13
CA GLU A 71 -45.82 22.16 43.96
C GLU A 71 -44.55 22.89 44.39
N VAL A 72 -43.87 23.56 43.46
CA VAL A 72 -42.66 24.36 43.75
C VAL A 72 -42.99 25.51 44.70
N SER A 73 -44.10 26.22 44.48
CA SER A 73 -44.56 27.28 45.39
C SER A 73 -44.78 26.74 46.80
N ALA A 74 -45.44 25.59 46.95
CA ALA A 74 -45.65 24.94 48.25
C ALA A 74 -44.33 24.56 48.93
N LEU A 75 -43.35 24.05 48.17
CA LEU A 75 -42.01 23.74 48.69
C LEU A 75 -41.27 24.99 49.17
N ILE A 76 -41.37 26.12 48.45
CA ILE A 76 -40.77 27.39 48.84
C ILE A 76 -41.39 27.87 50.16
N HIS A 77 -42.72 27.84 50.29
CA HIS A 77 -43.41 28.20 51.53
C HIS A 77 -43.05 27.27 52.71
N GLN A 78 -42.89 25.96 52.47
CA GLN A 78 -42.44 25.02 53.50
C GLN A 78 -41.01 25.31 53.95
N THR A 79 -40.15 25.73 53.02
CA THR A 79 -38.73 26.02 53.28
C THR A 79 -38.56 27.35 54.01
N PHE A 80 -39.39 28.33 53.69
CA PHE A 80 -39.34 29.69 54.23
C PHE A 80 -40.71 30.13 54.78
N PRO A 81 -41.16 29.55 55.92
CA PRO A 81 -42.51 29.79 56.45
C PRO A 81 -42.76 31.25 56.89
N ASP A 82 -41.71 31.93 57.38
CA ASP A 82 -41.78 33.31 57.89
C ASP A 82 -41.34 34.35 56.85
N ALA A 83 -41.11 33.96 55.59
CA ALA A 83 -40.65 34.86 54.54
C ALA A 83 -41.82 35.51 53.79
N LEU A 84 -41.55 36.70 53.24
CA LEU A 84 -42.39 37.27 52.19
C LEU A 84 -42.05 36.58 50.88
N ILE A 85 -43.04 36.01 50.19
CA ILE A 85 -42.86 35.27 48.94
C ILE A 85 -43.82 35.84 47.91
N THR A 86 -43.32 36.10 46.70
CA THR A 86 -44.15 36.43 45.55
C THR A 86 -43.68 35.68 44.31
N ARG A 87 -44.56 35.58 43.31
CA ARG A 87 -44.29 34.96 42.02
C ARG A 87 -44.26 36.03 40.94
N GLY A 88 -43.21 36.02 40.12
CA GLY A 88 -43.09 36.85 38.93
C GLY A 88 -44.02 36.41 37.79
N ALA A 89 -43.91 37.06 36.63
CA ALA A 89 -44.83 36.87 35.50
C ALA A 89 -44.83 35.45 34.87
N SER A 90 -43.89 34.57 35.22
CA SER A 90 -43.73 33.25 34.62
C SER A 90 -43.37 32.18 35.65
N ILE A 91 -42.10 31.79 35.72
CA ILE A 91 -41.53 30.64 36.44
C ILE A 91 -40.61 31.07 37.60
N GLN A 92 -40.64 32.36 37.90
CA GLN A 92 -39.71 33.03 38.81
C GLN A 92 -40.38 33.36 40.13
N PHE A 93 -39.65 33.24 41.23
CA PHE A 93 -40.12 33.58 42.57
C PHE A 93 -39.14 34.55 43.25
N ALA A 94 -39.67 35.47 44.04
CA ALA A 94 -38.87 36.33 44.90
C ALA A 94 -39.23 36.05 46.36
N VAL A 95 -38.21 35.89 47.20
CA VAL A 95 -38.35 35.59 48.63
C VAL A 95 -37.54 36.59 49.43
N VAL A 96 -38.14 37.19 50.47
CA VAL A 96 -37.45 38.09 51.41
C VAL A 96 -37.55 37.49 52.81
N THR A 97 -36.41 37.25 53.43
CA THR A 97 -36.32 36.56 54.72
C THR A 97 -35.21 37.10 55.61
N GLY A 98 -35.35 36.90 56.92
CA GLY A 98 -34.32 37.23 57.92
C GLY A 98 -33.66 36.00 58.55
N VAL A 99 -33.89 34.80 58.01
CA VAL A 99 -33.32 33.55 58.56
C VAL A 99 -31.81 33.46 58.26
N PRO A 100 -30.98 32.95 59.19
CA PRO A 100 -29.54 32.90 59.02
C PRO A 100 -29.04 31.74 58.13
N ASP A 101 -29.83 30.68 57.97
CA ASP A 101 -29.49 29.40 57.32
C ASP A 101 -29.98 29.30 55.86
N VAL A 102 -30.08 30.44 55.16
CA VAL A 102 -30.61 30.52 53.78
C VAL A 102 -29.93 29.54 52.83
N ARG A 103 -28.60 29.43 52.88
CA ARG A 103 -27.81 28.59 51.95
C ARG A 103 -28.16 27.11 52.08
N GLU A 104 -28.21 26.59 53.30
CA GLU A 104 -28.55 25.19 53.57
C GLU A 104 -29.99 24.88 53.16
N ARG A 105 -30.90 25.82 53.43
CA ARG A 105 -32.31 25.70 53.01
C ARG A 105 -32.47 25.66 51.50
N LEU A 106 -31.69 26.45 50.75
CA LEU A 106 -31.72 26.45 49.29
C LEU A 106 -31.19 25.15 48.70
N ILE A 107 -30.12 24.58 49.26
CA ILE A 107 -29.62 23.25 48.85
C ILE A 107 -30.70 22.19 49.06
N HIS A 108 -31.40 22.22 50.19
CA HIS A 108 -32.48 21.28 50.48
C HIS A 108 -33.71 21.47 49.58
N LEU A 109 -34.09 22.73 49.35
CA LEU A 109 -35.17 23.09 48.43
C LEU A 109 -34.89 22.59 47.01
N HIS A 110 -33.67 22.81 46.51
CA HIS A 110 -33.23 22.33 45.20
C HIS A 110 -33.29 20.80 45.11
N LYS A 111 -32.80 20.06 46.13
CA LYS A 111 -32.91 18.59 46.17
C LYS A 111 -34.37 18.11 46.14
N LYS A 112 -35.26 18.77 46.90
CA LYS A 112 -36.68 18.45 46.89
C LYS A 112 -37.33 18.77 45.55
N ALA A 113 -36.98 19.90 44.93
CA ALA A 113 -37.46 20.28 43.60
C ALA A 113 -37.04 19.23 42.55
N LEU A 114 -35.77 18.80 42.54
CA LEU A 114 -35.28 17.73 41.68
C LEU A 114 -36.06 16.42 41.85
N SER A 115 -36.52 16.10 43.06
CA SER A 115 -37.28 14.88 43.34
C SER A 115 -38.74 14.92 42.86
N LEU A 116 -39.26 16.08 42.45
CA LEU A 116 -40.65 16.20 41.97
C LEU A 116 -40.90 15.48 40.66
N ARG A 117 -39.86 15.21 39.86
CA ARG A 117 -39.96 14.49 38.58
C ARG A 117 -38.78 13.55 38.38
N SER A 118 -39.04 12.37 37.84
CA SER A 118 -38.02 11.38 37.48
C SER A 118 -37.31 11.82 36.19
N ASN A 119 -35.97 11.78 36.15
CA ASN A 119 -35.06 12.13 35.02
C ASN A 119 -34.44 13.55 34.98
N ASN A 120 -34.25 14.25 36.11
CA ASN A 120 -33.50 15.52 36.17
C ASN A 120 -34.00 16.64 35.21
N GLN A 121 -35.25 16.60 34.79
CA GLN A 121 -35.82 17.58 33.84
C GLN A 121 -36.17 18.93 34.48
N LEU A 122 -36.07 19.05 35.81
CA LEU A 122 -36.39 20.26 36.57
C LEU A 122 -35.19 20.69 37.40
N ASP A 123 -34.65 21.86 37.13
CA ASP A 123 -33.60 22.48 37.95
C ASP A 123 -34.13 23.80 38.54
N LEU A 124 -33.75 24.10 39.78
CA LEU A 124 -34.13 25.32 40.50
C LEU A 124 -32.86 26.03 40.97
N LYS A 125 -32.61 27.21 40.42
CA LYS A 125 -31.45 28.05 40.77
C LYS A 125 -31.85 29.19 41.69
N ALA A 126 -30.92 29.62 42.53
CA ALA A 126 -31.14 30.71 43.47
C ALA A 126 -30.05 31.80 43.40
N GLY A 127 -30.45 33.05 43.27
CA GLY A 127 -29.57 34.19 43.49
C GLY A 127 -29.89 34.85 44.83
N ILE A 128 -28.86 35.26 45.56
CA ILE A 128 -29.02 35.82 46.92
C ILE A 128 -28.37 37.19 46.98
N PHE A 129 -29.04 38.16 47.60
CA PHE A 129 -28.43 39.41 48.01
C PHE A 129 -28.72 39.68 49.49
N ILE A 130 -27.67 39.97 50.24
CA ILE A 130 -27.74 40.27 51.67
C ILE A 130 -27.61 41.78 51.84
N VAL A 131 -28.67 42.42 52.35
CA VAL A 131 -28.68 43.87 52.55
C VAL A 131 -27.79 44.23 53.73
N SER A 132 -26.70 44.94 53.44
CA SER A 132 -25.79 45.53 54.43
C SER A 132 -26.05 47.02 54.67
N ASN A 133 -26.58 47.73 53.67
CA ASN A 133 -26.90 49.15 53.71
C ASN A 133 -28.43 49.37 53.69
N PRO A 134 -29.03 49.97 54.74
CA PRO A 134 -30.47 50.24 54.81
C PRO A 134 -31.02 51.13 53.68
N GLN A 135 -30.16 51.89 52.99
CA GLN A 135 -30.55 52.77 51.88
C GLN A 135 -30.85 52.03 50.58
N ILE A 136 -30.48 50.74 50.48
CA ILE A 136 -30.77 49.96 49.29
C ILE A 136 -32.28 49.66 49.25
N SER A 137 -32.94 50.09 48.17
CA SER A 137 -34.36 49.83 47.98
C SER A 137 -34.63 48.32 47.79
N PRO A 138 -35.80 47.81 48.22
CA PRO A 138 -36.18 46.41 48.00
C PRO A 138 -36.12 45.95 46.55
N ILE A 139 -36.44 46.85 45.61
CA ILE A 139 -36.39 46.58 44.17
C ILE A 139 -34.94 46.34 43.74
N THR A 140 -34.04 47.25 44.11
CA THR A 140 -32.60 47.13 43.81
C THR A 140 -31.99 45.87 44.46
N ALA A 141 -32.36 45.58 45.71
CA ALA A 141 -31.91 44.38 46.40
C ALA A 141 -32.38 43.09 45.68
N SER A 142 -33.62 43.10 45.17
CA SER A 142 -34.10 42.00 44.34
C SER A 142 -33.41 41.92 42.99
N ASP A 143 -33.05 43.04 42.37
CA ASP A 143 -32.35 43.04 41.08
C ASP A 143 -30.92 42.50 41.21
N TYR A 144 -30.23 42.75 42.31
CA TYR A 144 -28.96 42.08 42.62
C TYR A 144 -29.13 40.57 42.82
N ALA A 145 -30.16 40.14 43.55
CA ALA A 145 -30.48 38.72 43.68
C ALA A 145 -30.81 38.09 42.32
N LYS A 146 -31.54 38.80 41.44
CA LYS A 146 -31.81 38.36 40.06
C LYS A 146 -30.53 38.20 39.26
N ALA A 147 -29.62 39.19 39.31
CA ALA A 147 -28.35 39.14 38.61
C ALA A 147 -27.48 37.94 39.05
N ALA A 148 -27.43 37.67 40.35
CA ALA A 148 -26.75 36.48 40.86
C ALA A 148 -27.37 35.17 40.39
N CYS A 149 -28.70 35.09 40.35
CA CYS A 149 -29.41 33.92 39.82
C CYS A 149 -29.12 33.72 38.32
N ALA A 150 -29.18 34.79 37.54
CA ALA A 150 -28.92 34.76 36.10
C ALA A 150 -27.49 34.29 35.77
N HIS A 151 -26.50 34.65 36.61
CA HIS A 151 -25.10 34.27 36.40
C HIS A 151 -24.85 32.76 36.51
N ILE A 152 -25.69 32.00 37.23
CA ILE A 152 -25.54 30.54 37.38
C ILE A 152 -26.50 29.73 36.52
N LYS A 153 -27.25 30.38 35.63
CA LYS A 153 -28.36 29.77 34.88
C LYS A 153 -27.96 28.70 33.85
N LYS A 154 -26.65 28.47 33.67
CA LYS A 154 -26.06 27.46 32.79
C LYS A 154 -25.02 26.61 33.51
N ASP A 155 -24.90 26.78 34.83
CA ASP A 155 -24.00 25.99 35.67
C ASP A 155 -24.82 24.89 36.36
N TYR A 156 -24.75 23.67 35.84
CA TYR A 156 -25.49 22.52 36.35
C TYR A 156 -25.06 22.09 37.77
N GLN A 157 -23.88 22.52 38.24
CA GLN A 157 -23.39 22.18 39.59
C GLN A 157 -23.77 23.26 40.61
N ALA A 158 -23.90 24.51 40.19
CA ALA A 158 -24.28 25.60 41.07
C ALA A 158 -25.78 25.54 41.42
N VAL A 159 -26.08 25.52 42.72
CA VAL A 159 -27.46 25.64 43.22
C VAL A 159 -27.81 27.10 43.49
N TYR A 160 -26.86 27.85 44.04
CA TYR A 160 -27.03 29.26 44.35
C TYR A 160 -25.77 30.09 44.14
N ARG A 161 -25.94 31.41 43.98
CA ARG A 161 -24.87 32.40 43.92
C ARG A 161 -25.27 33.62 44.74
N GLU A 162 -24.32 34.16 45.50
CA GLU A 162 -24.52 35.44 46.18
C GLU A 162 -24.03 36.58 45.29
N TYR A 163 -24.72 37.70 45.34
CA TYR A 163 -24.22 38.95 44.78
C TYR A 163 -23.21 39.55 45.75
N ASP A 164 -21.95 39.21 45.51
CA ASP A 164 -20.77 39.66 46.24
C ASP A 164 -19.95 40.66 45.41
N GLU A 165 -18.89 41.22 46.01
CA GLU A 165 -17.99 42.16 45.31
C GLU A 165 -17.36 41.53 44.06
N ASP A 166 -17.14 40.20 44.06
CA ASP A 166 -16.56 39.49 42.93
C ASP A 166 -17.54 39.38 41.76
N LEU A 167 -18.81 39.03 42.01
CA LEU A 167 -19.84 39.05 40.98
C LEU A 167 -20.08 40.47 40.45
N GLN A 168 -20.07 41.47 41.32
CA GLN A 168 -20.21 42.86 40.91
C GLN A 168 -19.09 43.28 39.95
N LYS A 169 -17.84 42.88 40.21
CA LYS A 169 -16.71 43.13 39.30
C LYS A 169 -16.89 42.41 37.97
N HIS A 170 -17.31 41.15 37.96
CA HIS A 170 -17.58 40.41 36.71
C HIS A 170 -18.65 41.09 35.87
N LEU A 171 -19.80 41.42 36.45
CA LEU A 171 -20.89 42.09 35.72
C LEU A 171 -20.49 43.47 35.20
N ALA A 172 -19.62 44.19 35.92
CA ALA A 172 -19.08 45.47 35.45
C ALA A 172 -18.18 45.28 34.22
N ILE A 173 -17.35 44.23 34.21
CA ILE A 173 -16.50 43.88 33.07
C ILE A 173 -17.36 43.43 31.87
N ASP A 174 -18.37 42.58 32.10
CA ASP A 174 -19.29 42.14 31.04
C ASP A 174 -19.98 43.34 30.36
N HIS A 175 -20.47 44.28 31.17
CA HIS A 175 -21.08 45.51 30.65
C HIS A 175 -20.08 46.40 29.92
N TYR A 176 -18.86 46.54 30.45
CA TYR A 176 -17.77 47.30 29.83
C TYR A 176 -17.44 46.75 28.44
N VAL A 177 -17.22 45.43 28.34
CA VAL A 177 -16.96 44.70 27.08
C VAL A 177 -18.01 45.01 26.03
N VAL A 178 -19.29 44.90 26.39
CA VAL A 178 -20.42 45.12 25.46
C VAL A 178 -20.48 46.56 24.98
N THR A 179 -20.18 47.53 25.86
CA THR A 179 -20.31 48.97 25.56
C THR A 179 -19.11 49.57 24.84
N HIS A 180 -17.91 48.99 25.00
CA HIS A 180 -16.67 49.52 24.44
C HIS A 180 -16.14 48.72 23.25
N LEU A 181 -16.83 47.64 22.83
CA LEU A 181 -16.41 46.81 21.69
C LEU A 181 -16.17 47.64 20.42
N GLU A 182 -17.12 48.50 20.02
CA GLU A 182 -16.98 49.26 18.76
C GLU A 182 -15.79 50.23 18.79
N GLU A 183 -15.54 50.84 19.95
CA GLU A 183 -14.37 51.72 20.14
C GLU A 183 -13.08 50.90 20.08
N ALA A 184 -13.03 49.75 20.76
CA ALA A 184 -11.88 48.86 20.76
C ALA A 184 -11.54 48.30 19.37
N LEU A 185 -12.55 47.93 18.58
CA LEU A 185 -12.38 47.50 17.19
C LEU A 185 -11.80 48.63 16.33
N LYS A 186 -12.33 49.85 16.48
CA LYS A 186 -11.88 51.02 15.72
C LYS A 186 -10.46 51.46 16.07
N ASN A 187 -10.07 51.32 17.34
CA ASN A 187 -8.75 51.70 17.82
C ASN A 187 -7.70 50.60 17.59
N HIS A 188 -8.10 49.42 17.08
CA HIS A 188 -7.27 48.22 17.00
C HIS A 188 -6.71 47.77 18.37
N ASP A 189 -7.47 47.99 19.44
CA ASP A 189 -7.16 47.49 20.79
C ASP A 189 -7.35 45.96 20.87
N ILE A 190 -8.14 45.40 19.94
CA ILE A 190 -8.27 43.96 19.72
C ILE A 190 -7.27 43.51 18.66
N LYS A 191 -6.36 42.61 19.06
CA LYS A 191 -5.30 42.04 18.24
C LYS A 191 -5.57 40.58 17.93
N VAL A 192 -5.12 40.15 16.76
CA VAL A 192 -5.18 38.74 16.35
C VAL A 192 -3.83 38.07 16.62
N PHE A 193 -3.84 37.05 17.47
CA PHE A 193 -2.71 36.16 17.71
C PHE A 193 -2.92 34.87 16.93
N PHE A 194 -1.84 34.18 16.60
CA PHE A 194 -1.85 32.99 15.78
C PHE A 194 -1.22 31.83 16.55
N GLN A 195 -1.87 30.69 16.56
CA GLN A 195 -1.30 29.45 17.08
C GLN A 195 -1.04 28.48 15.92
N PRO A 196 0.20 28.01 15.71
CA PRO A 196 0.51 27.12 14.60
C PRO A 196 -0.12 25.74 14.79
N ILE A 197 -0.61 25.19 13.69
CA ILE A 197 -1.11 23.82 13.57
C ILE A 197 -0.05 23.00 12.85
N ILE A 198 0.35 21.90 13.48
CA ILE A 198 1.50 21.11 13.07
C ILE A 198 1.02 19.83 12.42
N ARG A 199 1.58 19.49 11.26
CA ARG A 199 1.41 18.16 10.68
C ARG A 199 2.23 17.16 11.50
N THR A 200 1.60 16.11 11.98
CA THR A 200 2.24 15.11 12.85
C THR A 200 3.35 14.34 12.12
N LEU A 201 3.18 14.07 10.83
CA LEU A 201 4.13 13.31 10.01
C LEU A 201 5.47 14.04 9.82
N THR A 202 5.41 15.32 9.44
CA THR A 202 6.59 16.13 9.10
C THR A 202 7.10 16.93 10.30
N CYS A 203 6.29 17.07 11.34
CA CYS A 203 6.51 17.99 12.46
C CYS A 203 6.70 19.46 12.02
N LYS A 204 6.16 19.82 10.85
CA LYS A 204 6.19 21.17 10.29
C LYS A 204 4.82 21.83 10.41
N ALA A 205 4.81 23.15 10.49
CA ALA A 205 3.57 23.90 10.56
C ALA A 205 2.90 23.92 9.18
N CYS A 206 1.59 23.64 9.15
CA CYS A 206 0.81 23.47 7.92
C CYS A 206 -0.43 24.40 7.87
N ALA A 207 -0.79 25.01 8.99
CA ALA A 207 -1.85 26.01 9.13
C ALA A 207 -1.63 26.81 10.43
N ALA A 208 -2.48 27.80 10.71
CA ALA A 208 -2.54 28.47 12.00
C ALA A 208 -3.99 28.82 12.38
N GLU A 209 -4.28 28.86 13.67
CA GLU A 209 -5.58 29.34 14.18
C GLU A 209 -5.48 30.81 14.60
N ALA A 210 -6.46 31.62 14.17
CA ALA A 210 -6.59 33.02 14.55
C ALA A 210 -7.37 33.17 15.87
N LEU A 211 -6.76 33.84 16.83
CA LEU A 211 -7.25 33.97 18.21
C LEU A 211 -7.25 35.43 18.66
N ALA A 212 -8.44 35.96 18.95
CA ALA A 212 -8.59 37.33 19.43
C ALA A 212 -7.96 37.55 20.82
N ARG A 213 -7.29 38.68 21.01
CA ARG A 213 -6.76 39.16 22.30
C ARG A 213 -7.10 40.63 22.45
N TRP A 214 -7.65 41.02 23.59
CA TRP A 214 -8.05 42.40 23.82
C TRP A 214 -7.09 43.06 24.80
N ASP A 215 -6.27 43.97 24.29
CA ASP A 215 -5.35 44.80 25.05
C ASP A 215 -6.07 46.09 25.44
N ASP A 216 -6.83 46.04 26.53
CA ASP A 216 -7.69 47.13 26.95
C ASP A 216 -6.93 48.23 27.71
N PRO A 217 -7.19 49.53 27.44
CA PRO A 217 -6.53 50.63 28.14
C PRO A 217 -6.82 50.70 29.65
N GLN A 218 -8.00 50.24 30.07
CA GLN A 218 -8.48 50.36 31.46
C GLN A 218 -8.24 49.06 32.25
N TYR A 219 -8.52 47.91 31.67
CA TYR A 219 -8.46 46.60 32.32
C TYR A 219 -7.21 45.78 31.95
N GLY A 220 -6.37 46.28 31.05
CA GLY A 220 -5.19 45.57 30.57
C GLY A 220 -5.56 44.40 29.66
N HIS A 221 -4.85 43.28 29.78
CA HIS A 221 -5.08 42.12 28.93
C HIS A 221 -6.34 41.35 29.33
N LEU A 222 -7.44 41.56 28.60
CA LEU A 222 -8.68 40.81 28.76
C LEU A 222 -8.55 39.47 28.00
N LEU A 223 -8.76 38.36 28.72
CA LEU A 223 -8.74 37.02 28.15
C LEU A 223 -10.03 36.73 27.38
N PRO A 224 -9.99 35.89 26.32
CA PRO A 224 -11.17 35.52 25.53
C PRO A 224 -12.34 34.99 26.37
N SER A 225 -12.06 34.19 27.40
CA SER A 225 -13.07 33.65 28.30
C SER A 225 -13.85 34.71 29.08
N ILE A 226 -13.31 35.94 29.18
CA ILE A 226 -13.93 37.09 29.83
C ILE A 226 -14.84 37.84 28.86
N PHE A 227 -14.39 38.10 27.63
CA PHE A 227 -15.14 38.95 26.70
C PHE A 227 -16.01 38.20 25.69
N ILE A 228 -15.72 36.94 25.33
CA ILE A 228 -16.53 36.18 24.36
C ILE A 228 -17.94 35.93 24.90
N LYS A 229 -18.08 35.45 26.14
CA LYS A 229 -19.39 35.11 26.73
C LYS A 229 -20.37 36.29 26.77
N PRO A 230 -19.97 37.50 27.22
CA PRO A 230 -20.84 38.68 27.14
C PRO A 230 -21.26 39.06 25.72
N LEU A 231 -20.34 38.91 24.74
CA LEU A 231 -20.60 39.23 23.34
C LEU A 231 -21.57 38.23 22.70
N GLU A 232 -21.43 36.94 22.98
CA GLU A 232 -22.39 35.90 22.56
C GLU A 232 -23.78 36.17 23.16
N ALA A 233 -23.83 36.47 24.47
CA ALA A 233 -25.10 36.73 25.16
C ALA A 233 -25.85 37.97 24.64
N THR A 234 -25.12 38.91 24.02
CA THR A 234 -25.67 40.14 23.44
C THR A 234 -25.70 40.15 21.91
N GLN A 235 -25.38 39.01 21.27
CA GLN A 235 -25.31 38.87 19.80
C GLN A 235 -24.33 39.84 19.12
N LEU A 236 -23.36 40.37 19.86
CA LEU A 236 -22.30 41.25 19.33
C LEU A 236 -21.07 40.48 18.87
N ILE A 237 -21.00 39.17 19.11
CA ILE A 237 -19.88 38.31 18.72
C ILE A 237 -19.61 38.39 17.20
N THR A 238 -20.66 38.52 16.38
CA THR A 238 -20.54 38.67 14.92
C THR A 238 -19.71 39.86 14.47
N LYS A 239 -19.70 40.96 15.25
CA LYS A 239 -18.85 42.11 14.95
C LYS A 239 -17.38 41.82 15.21
N LEU A 240 -17.10 41.07 16.28
CA LEU A 240 -15.74 40.66 16.62
C LEU A 240 -15.21 39.67 15.57
N ASP A 241 -15.99 38.65 15.22
CA ASP A 241 -15.52 37.58 14.33
C ASP A 241 -15.32 38.08 12.90
N LEU A 242 -16.19 38.97 12.41
CA LEU A 242 -15.98 39.65 11.12
C LEU A 242 -14.75 40.58 11.14
N TYR A 243 -14.47 41.25 12.26
CA TYR A 243 -13.25 42.03 12.42
C TYR A 243 -12.01 41.14 12.40
N VAL A 244 -12.03 40.00 13.12
CA VAL A 244 -10.93 39.03 13.08
C VAL A 244 -10.71 38.51 11.65
N ALA A 245 -11.80 38.21 10.92
CA ALA A 245 -11.72 37.80 9.52
C ALA A 245 -11.11 38.88 8.62
N GLU A 246 -11.49 40.14 8.82
CA GLU A 246 -10.91 41.27 8.09
C GLU A 246 -9.42 41.44 8.39
N GLU A 247 -9.01 41.38 9.66
CA GLU A 247 -7.59 41.48 10.06
C GLU A 247 -6.75 40.32 9.50
N VAL A 248 -7.30 39.11 9.48
CA VAL A 248 -6.65 37.94 8.84
C VAL A 248 -6.52 38.15 7.33
N CYS A 249 -7.57 38.62 6.65
CA CYS A 249 -7.51 38.89 5.21
C CYS A 249 -6.52 40.01 4.88
N ARG A 250 -6.47 41.08 5.67
CA ARG A 250 -5.51 42.17 5.50
C ARG A 250 -4.06 41.69 5.61
N LEU A 251 -3.80 40.75 6.50
CA LEU A 251 -2.47 40.15 6.69
C LEU A 251 -2.00 39.35 5.47
N TYR A 252 -2.90 38.91 4.58
CA TYR A 252 -2.49 38.31 3.31
C TYR A 252 -1.87 39.30 2.33
N GLU A 253 -2.08 40.61 2.48
CA GLU A 253 -1.33 41.62 1.71
C GLU A 253 0.17 41.54 2.02
N ASP A 254 0.53 41.31 3.29
CA ASP A 254 1.92 41.11 3.70
C ASP A 254 2.46 39.75 3.20
N LEU A 255 1.64 38.70 3.20
CA LEU A 255 2.01 37.37 2.69
C LEU A 255 2.22 37.35 1.17
N GLN A 256 1.61 38.26 0.40
CA GLN A 256 1.88 38.38 -1.04
C GLN A 256 3.35 38.73 -1.32
N LEU A 257 4.07 39.34 -0.38
CA LEU A 257 5.52 39.58 -0.47
C LEU A 257 6.35 38.31 -0.25
N ARG A 258 5.71 37.19 0.14
CA ARG A 258 6.29 35.89 0.47
C ARG A 258 5.52 34.75 -0.22
N PRO A 259 5.55 34.68 -1.57
CA PRO A 259 4.76 33.71 -2.34
C PRO A 259 5.18 32.24 -2.11
N ASP A 260 6.31 32.01 -1.45
CA ASP A 260 6.79 30.71 -0.98
C ASP A 260 6.04 30.18 0.24
N VAL A 261 5.34 31.03 0.98
CA VAL A 261 4.63 30.68 2.22
C VAL A 261 3.17 30.35 1.91
N ASN A 262 2.82 29.07 2.08
CA ASN A 262 1.44 28.62 2.08
C ASN A 262 0.95 28.49 3.54
N LEU A 263 0.07 29.41 3.97
CA LEU A 263 -0.39 29.50 5.36
C LEU A 263 -1.91 29.55 5.42
N PRO A 264 -2.63 28.43 5.40
CA PRO A 264 -4.06 28.41 5.73
C PRO A 264 -4.30 28.91 7.16
N ILE A 265 -5.28 29.78 7.35
CA ILE A 265 -5.65 30.36 8.64
C ILE A 265 -7.09 30.00 8.98
N SER A 266 -7.31 29.39 10.13
CA SER A 266 -8.63 29.04 10.64
C SER A 266 -9.20 30.15 11.52
N ILE A 267 -10.51 30.39 11.37
CA ILE A 267 -11.25 31.48 12.02
C ILE A 267 -12.52 30.91 12.62
N ASN A 268 -12.74 31.21 13.91
CA ASN A 268 -13.90 30.78 14.65
C ASN A 268 -15.14 31.60 14.28
N PHE A 269 -16.24 30.91 13.97
CA PHE A 269 -17.56 31.48 13.82
C PHE A 269 -18.57 30.70 14.65
N SER A 270 -19.27 31.40 15.53
CA SER A 270 -20.34 30.86 16.35
C SER A 270 -21.65 30.71 15.56
N ARG A 271 -22.61 29.94 16.12
CA ARG A 271 -23.98 29.86 15.57
C ARG A 271 -24.64 31.23 15.37
N SER A 272 -24.35 32.19 16.25
CA SER A 272 -24.98 33.52 16.18
C SER A 272 -24.59 34.24 14.89
N ASP A 273 -23.39 33.98 14.36
CA ASP A 273 -22.86 34.65 13.19
C ASP A 273 -23.60 34.22 11.93
N PHE A 274 -23.81 32.91 11.80
CA PHE A 274 -24.62 32.29 10.76
C PHE A 274 -26.11 32.69 10.77
N GLN A 275 -26.62 33.10 11.93
CA GLN A 275 -27.99 33.60 12.08
C GLN A 275 -28.11 35.10 11.76
N ASN A 276 -27.10 35.88 12.11
CA ASN A 276 -27.11 37.33 12.00
C ASN A 276 -26.56 37.84 10.65
N CYS A 277 -25.77 37.03 9.95
CA CYS A 277 -25.03 37.43 8.75
C CYS A 277 -24.92 36.28 7.73
N GLU A 278 -24.85 36.64 6.44
CA GLU A 278 -24.46 35.70 5.37
C GLU A 278 -22.93 35.57 5.34
N ILE A 279 -22.37 34.71 6.20
CA ILE A 279 -20.91 34.59 6.41
C ILE A 279 -20.14 34.34 5.11
N ARG A 280 -20.61 33.43 4.24
CA ARG A 280 -19.99 33.20 2.93
C ARG A 280 -19.82 34.50 2.15
N ARG A 281 -20.87 35.32 2.08
CA ARG A 281 -20.88 36.55 1.28
C ARG A 281 -19.87 37.58 1.82
N GLU A 282 -19.74 37.69 3.13
CA GLU A 282 -18.74 38.57 3.73
C GLU A 282 -17.32 38.04 3.53
N LEU A 283 -17.10 36.72 3.67
CA LEU A 283 -15.80 36.13 3.38
C LEU A 283 -15.41 36.26 1.90
N ASP A 284 -16.36 36.12 0.97
CA ASP A 284 -16.14 36.31 -0.47
C ASP A 284 -15.75 37.77 -0.76
N ARG A 285 -16.44 38.73 -0.12
CA ARG A 285 -16.12 40.16 -0.21
C ARG A 285 -14.70 40.41 0.27
N LEU A 286 -14.33 39.91 1.45
CA LEU A 286 -12.99 40.10 2.03
C LEU A 286 -11.89 39.45 1.19
N ARG A 287 -12.11 38.23 0.68
CA ARG A 287 -11.15 37.56 -0.22
C ARG A 287 -10.93 38.36 -1.50
N ALA A 288 -12.00 38.91 -2.08
CA ALA A 288 -11.92 39.73 -3.28
C ALA A 288 -11.20 41.06 -3.01
N GLU A 289 -11.46 41.69 -1.86
CA GLU A 289 -10.88 42.97 -1.46
C GLU A 289 -9.37 42.86 -1.19
N TYR A 290 -8.92 41.83 -0.48
CA TYR A 290 -7.51 41.64 -0.09
C TYR A 290 -6.74 40.63 -0.95
N HIS A 291 -7.35 40.14 -2.04
CA HIS A 291 -6.76 39.15 -2.96
C HIS A 291 -6.27 37.87 -2.27
N VAL A 292 -7.07 37.34 -1.35
CA VAL A 292 -6.74 36.15 -0.56
C VAL A 292 -6.96 34.87 -1.40
N PRO A 293 -6.01 33.91 -1.42
CA PRO A 293 -6.15 32.66 -2.16
C PRO A 293 -7.32 31.79 -1.68
N ASP A 294 -7.84 30.93 -2.57
CA ASP A 294 -9.06 30.16 -2.29
C ASP A 294 -8.96 29.17 -1.13
N HIS A 295 -7.77 28.63 -0.89
CA HIS A 295 -7.49 27.63 0.13
C HIS A 295 -6.96 28.23 1.45
N ALA A 296 -6.93 29.56 1.56
CA ALA A 296 -6.21 30.24 2.62
C ALA A 296 -7.05 30.47 3.89
N LEU A 297 -8.38 30.39 3.80
CA LEU A 297 -9.29 30.60 4.92
C LEU A 297 -10.03 29.31 5.26
N CYS A 298 -9.98 28.92 6.54
CA CYS A 298 -10.75 27.82 7.08
C CYS A 298 -11.76 28.35 8.10
N VAL A 299 -12.98 27.80 8.10
CA VAL A 299 -14.07 28.20 8.99
C VAL A 299 -14.20 27.17 10.09
N GLU A 300 -14.04 27.57 11.35
CA GLU A 300 -14.27 26.70 12.51
C GLU A 300 -15.66 26.95 13.10
N VAL A 301 -16.36 25.86 13.44
CA VAL A 301 -17.70 25.88 14.06
C VAL A 301 -17.71 24.90 15.23
N THR A 302 -18.21 25.32 16.39
CA THR A 302 -18.17 24.47 17.60
C THR A 302 -19.25 23.38 17.59
N GLU A 303 -19.01 22.25 18.25
CA GLU A 303 -20.00 21.15 18.35
C GLU A 303 -21.37 21.62 18.91
N ARG A 304 -21.36 22.57 19.86
CA ARG A 304 -22.58 23.05 20.54
C ARG A 304 -23.50 23.85 19.62
N ASP A 305 -22.94 24.44 18.57
CA ASP A 305 -23.70 25.22 17.59
C ASP A 305 -24.73 24.37 16.84
N PHE A 306 -24.56 23.04 16.86
CA PHE A 306 -25.42 22.10 16.15
C PHE A 306 -26.59 21.50 16.95
N CYS A 307 -26.70 21.73 18.26
CA CYS A 307 -27.62 20.94 19.12
C CYS A 307 -29.13 21.18 18.89
N ASP A 308 -29.58 22.35 18.41
CA ASP A 308 -31.01 22.69 18.38
C ASP A 308 -31.64 22.82 16.96
N ASP A 309 -30.85 23.14 15.93
CA ASP A 309 -31.35 23.29 14.55
C ASP A 309 -30.25 22.96 13.50
N VAL A 310 -29.96 21.67 13.36
CA VAL A 310 -28.92 21.15 12.46
C VAL A 310 -29.18 21.54 11.00
N SER A 311 -30.43 21.75 10.60
CA SER A 311 -30.81 21.86 9.18
C SER A 311 -30.27 23.12 8.50
N VAL A 312 -30.45 24.29 9.11
CA VAL A 312 -30.04 25.58 8.54
C VAL A 312 -28.51 25.70 8.50
N LEU A 313 -27.85 25.35 9.60
CA LEU A 313 -26.39 25.44 9.70
C LEU A 313 -25.71 24.46 8.73
N LYS A 314 -26.27 23.26 8.54
CA LYS A 314 -25.78 22.28 7.57
C LYS A 314 -25.83 22.81 6.13
N ASP A 315 -26.92 23.46 5.73
CA ASP A 315 -27.05 24.01 4.39
C ASP A 315 -26.02 25.13 4.14
N GLN A 316 -25.77 25.97 5.14
CA GLN A 316 -24.75 27.03 5.06
C GLN A 316 -23.32 26.50 5.05
N ILE A 317 -23.02 25.45 5.83
CA ILE A 317 -21.72 24.75 5.80
C ILE A 317 -21.48 24.15 4.41
N LYS A 318 -22.50 23.51 3.85
CA LYS A 318 -22.42 22.98 2.50
C LYS A 318 -22.17 24.10 1.47
N ASP A 319 -22.87 25.22 1.59
CA ASP A 319 -22.68 26.39 0.72
C ASP A 319 -21.25 26.94 0.82
N LEU A 320 -20.64 27.01 2.01
CA LEU A 320 -19.23 27.37 2.18
C LEU A 320 -18.28 26.39 1.47
N ARG A 321 -18.48 25.08 1.68
CA ARG A 321 -17.62 24.03 1.08
C ARG A 321 -17.72 23.98 -0.43
N ASP A 322 -18.94 24.12 -0.97
CA ASP A 322 -19.18 24.18 -2.43
C ASP A 322 -18.48 25.40 -3.08
N HIS A 323 -18.11 26.42 -2.29
CA HIS A 323 -17.35 27.61 -2.73
C HIS A 323 -15.86 27.57 -2.33
N GLY A 324 -15.35 26.40 -1.92
CA GLY A 324 -13.92 26.14 -1.74
C GLY A 324 -13.36 26.45 -0.34
N TYR A 325 -14.20 26.81 0.63
CA TYR A 325 -13.77 26.94 2.03
C TYR A 325 -13.70 25.59 2.71
N GLU A 326 -12.64 25.33 3.48
CA GLU A 326 -12.65 24.20 4.42
C GLU A 326 -13.47 24.58 5.65
N VAL A 327 -14.33 23.67 6.10
CA VAL A 327 -15.10 23.82 7.34
C VAL A 327 -14.63 22.79 8.36
N TRP A 328 -14.23 23.26 9.54
CA TRP A 328 -13.68 22.45 10.62
C TRP A 328 -14.65 22.44 11.80
N MET A 329 -14.83 21.28 12.41
CA MET A 329 -15.65 21.13 13.62
C MET A 329 -14.76 21.20 14.85
N ASP A 330 -15.00 22.20 15.69
CA ASP A 330 -14.25 22.47 16.91
C ASP A 330 -14.89 21.89 18.18
N ASP A 331 -14.08 21.73 19.23
CA ASP A 331 -14.53 21.30 20.57
C ASP A 331 -15.24 19.93 20.60
N PHE A 332 -14.91 19.04 19.66
CA PHE A 332 -15.59 17.75 19.50
C PHE A 332 -15.37 16.84 20.71
N GLY A 333 -16.49 16.36 21.27
CA GLY A 333 -16.55 15.52 22.45
C GLY A 333 -16.98 16.28 23.70
N SER A 334 -16.99 17.62 23.70
CA SER A 334 -17.44 18.42 24.85
C SER A 334 -18.97 18.47 25.02
N GLY A 335 -19.74 18.03 24.01
CA GLY A 335 -21.21 17.99 23.98
C GLY A 335 -21.85 16.62 24.25
N PHE A 336 -23.17 16.58 24.41
CA PHE A 336 -23.94 15.37 24.79
C PHE A 336 -24.37 14.48 23.60
N SER A 337 -24.08 14.81 22.33
CA SER A 337 -24.64 14.09 21.15
C SER A 337 -23.75 14.06 19.89
N SER A 338 -22.43 14.02 20.05
CA SER A 338 -21.44 14.21 18.97
C SER A 338 -21.46 13.12 17.86
N LEU A 339 -21.88 11.89 18.18
CA LEU A 339 -21.82 10.78 17.21
C LEU A 339 -22.96 10.78 16.18
N SER A 340 -24.18 11.17 16.58
CA SER A 340 -25.28 11.34 15.61
C SER A 340 -25.00 12.51 14.67
N LEU A 341 -24.25 13.51 15.16
CA LEU A 341 -23.88 14.69 14.40
C LEU A 341 -22.94 14.36 13.23
N LEU A 342 -21.88 13.56 13.49
CA LEU A 342 -20.93 13.13 12.47
C LEU A 342 -21.56 12.34 11.31
N LYS A 343 -22.71 11.71 11.53
CA LYS A 343 -23.44 10.99 10.47
C LYS A 343 -24.03 11.97 9.45
N ASP A 344 -24.57 13.08 9.94
CA ASP A 344 -25.38 13.99 9.14
C ASP A 344 -24.60 15.24 8.72
N LEU A 345 -23.41 15.48 9.27
CA LEU A 345 -22.52 16.58 8.90
C LEU A 345 -21.36 16.14 8.04
N ASP A 346 -21.11 16.95 7.02
CA ASP A 346 -20.06 16.77 6.04
C ASP A 346 -19.12 17.97 6.17
N VAL A 347 -18.15 17.84 7.07
CA VAL A 347 -17.09 18.82 7.38
C VAL A 347 -15.74 18.26 6.92
N ASP A 348 -14.74 19.11 6.73
CA ASP A 348 -13.45 18.68 6.19
C ASP A 348 -12.49 18.18 7.28
N LEU A 349 -12.63 18.67 8.51
CA LEU A 349 -11.74 18.35 9.62
C LEU A 349 -12.50 18.34 10.96
N VAL A 350 -12.12 17.44 11.86
CA VAL A 350 -12.60 17.39 13.25
C VAL A 350 -11.46 17.65 14.23
N LYS A 351 -11.64 18.63 15.12
CA LYS A 351 -10.70 19.00 16.19
C LYS A 351 -11.13 18.33 17.50
N PHE A 352 -10.22 17.59 18.13
CA PHE A 352 -10.46 16.87 19.40
C PHE A 352 -9.69 17.52 20.55
N ASP A 353 -10.37 17.88 21.64
CA ASP A 353 -9.70 18.40 22.84
C ASP A 353 -9.21 17.25 23.76
N LEU A 354 -7.89 17.18 23.98
CA LEU A 354 -7.28 16.22 24.92
C LEU A 354 -7.81 16.39 26.36
N ARG A 355 -8.17 17.59 26.80
CA ARG A 355 -8.62 17.84 28.19
C ARG A 355 -9.92 17.12 28.50
N PHE A 356 -10.78 16.89 27.51
CA PHE A 356 -12.03 16.15 27.68
C PHE A 356 -11.78 14.66 27.95
N LEU A 357 -10.70 14.10 27.41
CA LEU A 357 -10.41 12.66 27.44
C LEU A 357 -9.32 12.28 28.46
N VAL A 358 -8.56 13.27 28.94
CA VAL A 358 -7.49 13.13 29.94
C VAL A 358 -7.99 13.59 31.31
N GLY A 359 -9.03 12.91 31.81
CA GLY A 359 -9.42 12.99 33.22
C GLY A 359 -8.41 12.23 34.10
N SER A 360 -7.84 12.92 35.09
CA SER A 360 -6.79 12.46 36.00
C SER A 360 -7.12 11.14 36.74
N ALA A 361 -6.82 10.00 36.13
CA ALA A 361 -6.62 8.68 36.78
C ALA A 361 -6.13 7.59 35.80
N HIS A 362 -6.47 7.67 34.50
CA HIS A 362 -6.23 6.57 33.55
C HIS A 362 -5.84 7.03 32.14
N ILE A 363 -4.58 7.43 31.95
CA ILE A 363 -3.99 7.83 30.65
C ILE A 363 -4.27 6.81 29.54
N ASN A 364 -4.16 5.50 29.85
CA ASN A 364 -4.36 4.43 28.86
C ASN A 364 -5.79 4.36 28.30
N ARG A 365 -6.81 4.76 29.06
CA ARG A 365 -8.21 4.73 28.60
C ARG A 365 -8.54 5.94 27.73
N GLY A 366 -8.00 7.11 28.06
CA GLY A 366 -8.12 8.33 27.25
C GLY A 366 -7.49 8.15 25.87
N ASN A 367 -6.27 7.62 25.83
CA ASN A 367 -5.59 7.27 24.58
C ASN A 367 -6.45 6.33 23.73
N PHE A 368 -6.91 5.20 24.29
CA PHE A 368 -7.75 4.25 23.55
C PHE A 368 -8.99 4.91 22.91
N ILE A 369 -9.67 5.81 23.63
CA ILE A 369 -10.85 6.51 23.12
C ILE A 369 -10.47 7.45 21.97
N ILE A 370 -9.41 8.27 22.14
CA ILE A 370 -8.89 9.14 21.08
C ILE A 370 -8.57 8.34 19.81
N GLY A 371 -7.83 7.23 19.95
CA GLY A 371 -7.46 6.40 18.81
C GLY A 371 -8.68 5.81 18.08
N ALA A 372 -9.71 5.38 18.82
CA ALA A 372 -10.95 4.88 18.23
C ALA A 372 -11.75 5.98 17.49
N LEU A 373 -11.80 7.20 18.05
CA LEU A 373 -12.48 8.34 17.42
C LEU A 373 -11.77 8.78 16.14
N ILE A 374 -10.43 8.88 16.17
CA ILE A 374 -9.62 9.21 14.98
C ILE A 374 -9.88 8.19 13.87
N ALA A 375 -9.84 6.89 14.17
CA ALA A 375 -10.09 5.85 13.19
C ALA A 375 -11.50 5.93 12.57
N MET A 376 -12.52 6.25 13.38
CA MET A 376 -13.90 6.43 12.92
C MET A 376 -14.04 7.66 12.03
N VAL A 377 -13.51 8.82 12.43
CA VAL A 377 -13.59 10.06 11.64
C VAL A 377 -12.90 9.90 10.29
N LYS A 378 -11.75 9.22 10.24
CA LYS A 378 -11.08 8.87 8.99
C LYS A 378 -11.93 7.96 8.09
N GLN A 379 -12.67 7.00 8.65
CA GLN A 379 -13.57 6.15 7.85
C GLN A 379 -14.74 6.91 7.23
N LEU A 380 -15.14 8.02 7.85
CA LEU A 380 -16.14 8.92 7.30
C LEU A 380 -15.55 9.87 6.24
N GLY A 381 -14.24 9.80 5.96
CA GLY A 381 -13.56 10.62 4.96
C GLY A 381 -13.13 12.00 5.45
N MET A 382 -13.12 12.23 6.76
CA MET A 382 -12.77 13.52 7.37
C MET A 382 -11.34 13.53 7.94
N LYS A 383 -10.71 14.71 7.95
CA LYS A 383 -9.39 14.95 8.54
C LYS A 383 -9.48 15.05 10.07
N THR A 384 -8.36 14.86 10.76
CA THR A 384 -8.31 14.87 12.23
C THR A 384 -7.24 15.80 12.76
N LEU A 385 -7.60 16.64 13.74
CA LEU A 385 -6.67 17.47 14.50
C LEU A 385 -6.87 17.20 15.99
N VAL A 386 -5.79 17.04 16.76
CA VAL A 386 -5.87 16.95 18.21
C VAL A 386 -5.26 18.18 18.88
N GLU A 387 -6.02 18.79 19.77
CA GLU A 387 -5.65 19.97 20.53
C GLU A 387 -5.12 19.66 21.92
N GLY A 388 -4.40 20.61 22.51
CA GLY A 388 -3.86 20.49 23.86
C GLY A 388 -2.65 19.55 23.95
N VAL A 389 -1.89 19.40 22.86
CA VAL A 389 -0.66 18.59 22.85
C VAL A 389 0.47 19.39 23.49
N GLU A 390 1.02 18.87 24.60
CA GLU A 390 2.02 19.56 25.41
C GLU A 390 3.35 18.78 25.55
N THR A 391 3.36 17.48 25.20
CA THR A 391 4.51 16.60 25.42
C THR A 391 4.85 15.77 24.18
N GLU A 392 6.13 15.43 23.99
CA GLU A 392 6.59 14.57 22.90
C GLU A 392 5.93 13.18 22.93
N ALA A 393 5.69 12.63 24.12
CA ALA A 393 5.00 11.34 24.28
C ALA A 393 3.55 11.36 23.74
N GLN A 394 2.86 12.50 23.81
CA GLN A 394 1.54 12.67 23.18
C GLN A 394 1.67 12.72 21.65
N LEU A 395 2.67 13.41 21.12
CA LEU A 395 2.97 13.43 19.69
C LEU A 395 3.27 12.02 19.15
N GLU A 396 4.16 11.27 19.79
CA GLU A 396 4.49 9.90 19.40
C GLU A 396 3.24 9.01 19.39
N TYR A 397 2.36 9.16 20.38
CA TYR A 397 1.09 8.45 20.43
C TYR A 397 0.19 8.83 19.26
N LEU A 398 0.03 10.13 18.98
CA LEU A 398 -0.80 10.64 17.89
C LEU A 398 -0.30 10.17 16.52
N GLN A 399 1.01 10.14 16.31
CA GLN A 399 1.62 9.53 15.12
C GLN A 399 1.28 8.04 15.03
N SER A 400 1.37 7.29 16.14
CA SER A 400 1.11 5.83 16.13
C SER A 400 -0.34 5.45 15.78
N VAL A 401 -1.30 6.35 16.03
CA VAL A 401 -2.72 6.17 15.66
C VAL A 401 -3.08 6.86 14.34
N GLY A 402 -2.09 7.48 13.69
CA GLY A 402 -2.24 8.19 12.43
C GLY A 402 -3.08 9.46 12.55
N CYS A 403 -3.01 10.23 13.64
CA CYS A 403 -3.61 11.55 13.67
C CYS A 403 -2.89 12.47 12.67
N GLU A 404 -3.61 13.19 11.80
CA GLU A 404 -2.99 14.01 10.74
C GLU A 404 -2.34 15.31 11.26
N ARG A 405 -3.05 16.03 12.12
CA ARG A 405 -2.65 17.36 12.59
C ARG A 405 -2.74 17.43 14.12
N MET A 406 -1.96 18.33 14.69
CA MET A 406 -2.02 18.62 16.11
C MET A 406 -1.85 20.11 16.37
N GLN A 407 -2.30 20.53 17.54
CA GLN A 407 -2.12 21.88 18.05
C GLN A 407 -1.91 21.84 19.56
N GLY A 408 -0.99 22.67 20.06
CA GLY A 408 -0.76 22.78 21.49
C GLY A 408 0.58 23.41 21.85
N TYR A 409 0.85 23.48 23.15
CA TYR A 409 2.01 24.19 23.69
C TYR A 409 3.34 23.47 23.52
N LEU A 410 3.34 22.23 23.01
CA LEU A 410 4.57 21.51 22.66
C LEU A 410 5.45 22.33 21.70
N TYR A 411 4.84 23.00 20.72
CA TYR A 411 5.56 23.80 19.73
C TYR A 411 5.46 25.31 19.97
N SER A 412 4.25 25.83 20.18
CA SER A 412 4.07 27.25 20.43
C SER A 412 2.76 27.56 21.14
N ARG A 413 2.81 28.60 21.95
CA ARG A 413 1.60 29.32 22.40
C ARG A 413 1.10 30.22 21.27
N PRO A 414 -0.12 30.78 21.39
CA PRO A 414 -0.57 31.86 20.51
C PRO A 414 0.42 33.03 20.56
N ILE A 415 0.87 33.49 19.38
CA ILE A 415 1.87 34.54 19.21
C ILE A 415 1.45 35.54 18.11
N PRO A 416 1.98 36.78 18.10
CA PRO A 416 1.75 37.71 17.00
C PRO A 416 2.30 37.19 15.66
N PHE A 417 1.68 37.58 14.54
CA PHE A 417 2.04 37.10 13.19
C PHE A 417 3.52 37.28 12.85
N ALA A 418 4.12 38.42 13.19
CA ALA A 418 5.54 38.68 12.90
C ALA A 418 6.47 37.61 13.50
N GLN A 419 6.10 37.02 14.64
CA GLN A 419 6.87 35.95 15.28
C GLN A 419 6.52 34.57 14.74
N LEU A 420 5.35 34.41 14.12
CA LEU A 420 4.87 33.12 13.61
C LEU A 420 5.83 32.59 12.54
N LEU A 421 6.15 33.41 11.54
CA LEU A 421 7.01 33.02 10.42
C LEU A 421 8.49 32.84 10.81
N ASP A 422 8.91 33.33 11.98
CA ASP A 422 10.27 33.18 12.50
C ASP A 422 10.47 31.83 13.22
N LEU A 423 9.40 31.07 13.49
CA LEU A 423 9.53 29.76 14.11
C LEU A 423 10.18 28.76 13.15
N ALA A 424 11.15 27.98 13.63
CA ALA A 424 11.87 26.96 12.84
C ALA A 424 10.99 25.82 12.27
N ILE A 425 9.73 25.76 12.69
CA ILE A 425 8.70 24.84 12.17
C ILE A 425 8.11 25.29 10.83
N TRP A 426 8.29 26.55 10.46
CA TRP A 426 7.93 27.10 9.16
C TRP A 426 9.16 27.01 8.25
N ASP A 427 9.21 25.92 7.49
CA ASP A 427 10.22 25.64 6.48
C ASP A 427 9.52 25.35 5.14
N THR A 428 10.23 25.49 4.04
CA THR A 428 9.71 25.44 2.65
C THR A 428 9.08 24.11 2.22
N ASP A 429 9.08 23.09 3.08
CA ASP A 429 8.52 21.77 2.80
C ASP A 429 6.97 21.72 2.83
N GLU A 430 6.26 22.76 3.24
CA GLU A 430 4.77 22.82 3.17
C GLU A 430 4.27 23.75 2.04
N THR A 431 4.96 23.74 0.90
CA THR A 431 4.42 24.34 -0.34
C THR A 431 3.01 23.82 -0.66
N ALA A 432 2.24 24.53 -1.47
CA ALA A 432 0.89 24.10 -1.84
C ALA A 432 0.82 22.67 -2.42
N SER A 433 1.86 22.25 -3.18
CA SER A 433 1.97 20.88 -3.70
C SER A 433 2.22 19.86 -2.60
N ASN A 434 3.15 20.14 -1.68
CA ASN A 434 3.46 19.25 -0.57
C ASN A 434 2.29 19.13 0.41
N CYS A 435 1.57 20.23 0.67
CA CYS A 435 0.39 20.22 1.52
C CYS A 435 -0.71 19.30 0.93
N ARG A 436 -0.98 19.38 -0.39
CA ARG A 436 -1.91 18.44 -1.05
C ARG A 436 -1.46 16.98 -0.92
N TYR A 437 -0.18 16.71 -1.17
CA TYR A 437 0.40 15.37 -1.07
C TYR A 437 0.28 14.81 0.35
N TYR A 438 0.72 15.56 1.36
CA TYR A 438 0.69 15.10 2.75
C TYR A 438 -0.72 15.06 3.36
N ASN A 439 -1.66 15.90 2.89
CA ASN A 439 -3.07 15.77 3.27
C ASN A 439 -3.65 14.43 2.77
N ALA A 440 -3.34 14.03 1.53
CA ALA A 440 -3.78 12.75 0.99
C ALA A 440 -3.17 11.57 1.75
N VAL A 441 -1.87 11.63 2.08
CA VAL A 441 -1.20 10.65 2.97
C VAL A 441 -1.87 10.60 4.34
N GLY A 442 -2.15 11.76 4.94
CA GLY A 442 -2.78 11.89 6.25
C GLY A 442 -4.21 11.33 6.31
N CYS A 443 -4.93 11.25 5.19
CA CYS A 443 -6.26 10.65 5.12
C CYS A 443 -6.23 9.11 5.17
N CYS A 444 -5.07 8.47 4.95
CA CYS A 444 -4.96 7.03 5.02
C CYS A 444 -5.27 6.51 6.42
N ASN A 445 -6.13 5.50 6.50
CA ASN A 445 -6.46 4.85 7.76
C ASN A 445 -5.44 3.76 8.08
N MET A 446 -4.47 4.10 8.93
CA MET A 446 -3.43 3.18 9.40
C MET A 446 -3.94 2.15 10.43
N VAL A 447 -5.14 2.35 10.98
CA VAL A 447 -5.62 1.64 12.18
C VAL A 447 -6.60 0.50 11.86
N GLN A 448 -7.20 0.43 10.66
CA GLN A 448 -8.07 -0.69 10.27
C GLN A 448 -7.93 -1.08 8.79
N ALA A 449 -7.32 -2.24 8.54
CA ALA A 449 -7.63 -3.04 7.36
C ALA A 449 -8.64 -4.12 7.79
N MET A 450 -9.89 -4.01 7.36
CA MET A 450 -10.98 -4.92 7.74
C MET A 450 -10.78 -6.33 7.18
N PRO A 451 -11.18 -7.37 7.94
CA PRO A 451 -11.72 -8.61 7.37
C PRO A 451 -13.24 -8.72 7.63
N GLU A 452 -13.94 -9.39 6.73
CA GLU A 452 -15.38 -9.67 6.76
C GLU A 452 -15.90 -10.30 8.08
N PRO A 453 -17.21 -10.17 8.39
CA PRO A 453 -17.79 -10.68 9.61
C PRO A 453 -17.88 -12.21 9.58
N VAL A 454 -17.25 -12.87 10.56
CA VAL A 454 -17.59 -14.25 10.92
C VAL A 454 -18.10 -14.25 12.36
N SER A 455 -19.39 -14.56 12.51
CA SER A 455 -19.99 -14.82 13.81
C SER A 455 -19.45 -16.13 14.39
N HIS A 456 -19.00 -16.11 15.64
CA HIS A 456 -19.57 -16.88 16.76
C HIS A 456 -18.65 -16.84 17.99
N GLY A 457 -19.23 -16.53 19.15
CA GLY A 457 -18.64 -16.85 20.45
C GLY A 457 -18.61 -15.67 21.41
N LYS A 458 -19.31 -15.81 22.54
CA LYS A 458 -19.36 -14.82 23.63
C LYS A 458 -18.14 -14.98 24.53
N ASP A 459 -17.62 -13.83 24.96
CA ASP A 459 -16.57 -13.61 25.95
C ASP A 459 -15.13 -13.92 25.53
N GLU A 460 -14.54 -12.94 24.83
CA GLU A 460 -13.20 -12.41 25.11
C GLU A 460 -13.18 -10.94 24.61
N ARG A 461 -12.55 -10.03 25.37
CA ARG A 461 -12.55 -8.59 25.07
C ARG A 461 -11.94 -8.36 23.69
N LEU A 462 -12.76 -7.87 22.76
CA LEU A 462 -12.43 -7.58 21.37
C LEU A 462 -11.44 -6.41 21.30
N VAL A 463 -10.14 -6.71 21.26
CA VAL A 463 -9.16 -5.81 20.65
C VAL A 463 -8.96 -6.34 19.25
N LEU A 464 -9.51 -5.66 18.25
CA LEU A 464 -9.29 -6.00 16.85
C LEU A 464 -7.77 -5.87 16.58
N PRO A 465 -7.07 -6.92 16.17
CA PRO A 465 -5.69 -6.77 15.71
C PRO A 465 -5.73 -6.00 14.38
N SER A 466 -5.13 -4.80 14.35
CA SER A 466 -4.87 -4.12 13.08
C SER A 466 -3.87 -4.94 12.28
N LEU A 467 -4.08 -5.06 10.96
CA LEU A 467 -3.07 -5.67 10.10
C LEU A 467 -1.82 -4.78 10.11
N PRO A 468 -0.60 -5.36 10.16
CA PRO A 468 0.64 -4.60 10.01
C PRO A 468 0.62 -3.80 8.71
N ALA A 469 0.75 -2.47 8.81
CA ALA A 469 0.73 -1.58 7.65
C ALA A 469 1.76 -0.45 7.78
N CYS A 470 2.30 -0.04 6.64
CA CYS A 470 3.20 1.10 6.53
C CYS A 470 2.91 1.94 5.28
N ILE A 471 3.27 3.21 5.33
CA ILE A 471 3.27 4.11 4.18
C ILE A 471 4.71 4.31 3.73
N VAL A 472 4.97 4.10 2.45
CA VAL A 472 6.28 4.32 1.84
C VAL A 472 6.19 5.38 0.75
N GLU A 473 7.25 6.17 0.64
CA GLU A 473 7.47 7.11 -0.45
C GLU A 473 8.48 6.54 -1.44
N TYR A 474 8.13 6.56 -2.72
CA TYR A 474 9.01 6.25 -3.82
C TYR A 474 9.41 7.52 -4.56
N GLN A 475 10.71 7.79 -4.64
CA GLN A 475 11.24 8.94 -5.38
C GLN A 475 12.60 8.59 -6.00
N ALA A 476 12.73 8.81 -7.32
CA ALA A 476 13.98 8.62 -8.07
C ALA A 476 14.68 7.26 -7.82
N GLY A 477 13.91 6.16 -7.68
CA GLY A 477 14.44 4.81 -7.46
C GLY A 477 14.74 4.47 -6.00
N LYS A 478 14.49 5.40 -5.06
CA LYS A 478 14.63 5.22 -3.61
C LYS A 478 13.25 5.00 -2.97
N LEU A 479 13.17 4.06 -2.04
CA LEU A 479 12.03 3.86 -1.15
C LEU A 479 12.38 4.39 0.24
N SER A 480 11.50 5.19 0.81
CA SER A 480 11.64 5.76 2.15
C SER A 480 10.37 5.46 2.95
N LEU A 481 10.52 5.01 4.20
CA LEU A 481 9.39 4.82 5.11
C LEU A 481 8.88 6.18 5.63
N LEU A 482 7.59 6.46 5.44
CA LEU A 482 6.94 7.67 5.97
C LEU A 482 6.29 7.40 7.32
N GLU A 483 5.47 6.36 7.44
CA GLU A 483 4.66 6.10 8.63
C GLU A 483 4.42 4.59 8.83
N THR A 484 4.22 4.16 10.08
CA THR A 484 3.88 2.78 10.43
C THR A 484 2.78 2.76 11.48
N ASN A 485 1.97 1.69 11.47
CA ASN A 485 1.03 1.45 12.57
C ASN A 485 1.66 0.61 13.68
N ALA A 486 1.05 0.62 14.87
CA ALA A 486 1.55 -0.13 16.02
C ALA A 486 1.71 -1.65 15.75
N ALA A 487 0.86 -2.24 14.90
CA ALA A 487 0.96 -3.64 14.52
C ALA A 487 2.19 -3.92 13.64
N PHE A 488 2.54 -3.00 12.74
CA PHE A 488 3.76 -3.04 11.96
C PHE A 488 4.98 -2.95 12.86
N THR A 489 5.04 -1.97 13.76
CA THR A 489 6.14 -1.81 14.71
C THR A 489 6.29 -3.02 15.66
N ALA A 490 5.18 -3.61 16.13
CA ALA A 490 5.22 -4.82 16.94
C ALA A 490 5.72 -6.06 16.16
N ARG A 491 5.46 -6.09 14.84
CA ARG A 491 5.90 -7.16 13.92
C ARG A 491 7.35 -6.95 13.44
N GLU A 492 7.84 -5.71 13.35
CA GLU A 492 9.23 -5.34 13.00
C GLU A 492 10.23 -6.07 13.90
N GLY A 493 9.95 -6.20 15.20
CA GLY A 493 10.77 -7.02 16.11
C GLY A 493 10.89 -8.51 15.74
N GLN A 494 10.14 -8.99 14.75
CA GLN A 494 10.13 -10.38 14.24
C GLN A 494 10.39 -10.49 12.72
N LEU A 495 10.40 -9.38 11.97
CA LEU A 495 10.78 -9.29 10.56
C LEU A 495 12.21 -8.71 10.45
N ALA A 496 12.79 -8.64 9.24
CA ALA A 496 14.21 -8.31 9.01
C ALA A 496 14.69 -6.91 9.48
N PHE A 497 13.81 -6.08 10.03
CA PHE A 497 14.05 -4.64 10.26
C PHE A 497 13.75 -4.31 11.73
N ARG A 498 14.75 -3.79 12.44
CA ARG A 498 14.62 -3.49 13.88
C ARG A 498 14.00 -2.12 14.16
N ASP A 499 14.03 -1.23 13.18
CA ASP A 499 13.48 0.13 13.22
C ASP A 499 13.37 0.72 11.79
N SER A 500 12.75 1.90 11.67
CA SER A 500 12.61 2.65 10.42
C SER A 500 13.94 2.93 9.71
N ALA A 501 15.05 3.07 10.44
CA ALA A 501 16.37 3.29 9.87
C ALA A 501 16.93 2.00 9.26
N ALA A 502 16.74 0.86 9.91
CA ALA A 502 17.08 -0.46 9.42
C ALA A 502 16.22 -0.86 8.20
N PHE A 503 14.94 -0.50 8.17
CA PHE A 503 14.09 -0.66 6.98
C PHE A 503 14.64 0.14 5.80
N ASN A 504 14.91 1.44 6.02
CA ASN A 504 15.47 2.32 4.99
C ASN A 504 16.85 1.86 4.52
N GLU A 505 17.70 1.38 5.43
CA GLU A 505 19.02 0.82 5.10
C GLU A 505 18.89 -0.43 4.24
N TYR A 506 18.01 -1.37 4.62
CA TYR A 506 17.79 -2.59 3.84
C TYR A 506 17.16 -2.32 2.47
N MET A 507 16.23 -1.39 2.38
CA MET A 507 15.65 -0.95 1.09
C MET A 507 16.63 -0.12 0.26
N GLY A 508 17.67 0.43 0.88
CA GLY A 508 18.80 1.09 0.22
C GLY A 508 19.83 0.10 -0.36
N GLN A 509 19.85 -1.15 0.11
CA GLN A 509 20.74 -2.17 -0.42
C GLN A 509 20.27 -2.65 -1.80
N ALA A 510 21.03 -2.33 -2.84
CA ALA A 510 20.77 -2.83 -4.18
C ALA A 510 20.85 -4.37 -4.20
N GLY A 511 19.84 -5.03 -4.75
CA GLY A 511 19.86 -6.47 -5.03
C GLY A 511 19.12 -7.38 -4.05
N THR A 512 18.46 -6.87 -3.00
CA THR A 512 17.62 -7.73 -2.13
C THR A 512 16.34 -8.19 -2.85
N PHE A 513 15.98 -9.47 -2.72
CA PHE A 513 14.81 -10.07 -3.38
C PHE A 513 13.49 -9.38 -2.97
N TYR A 514 13.35 -9.08 -1.67
CA TYR A 514 12.20 -8.35 -1.13
C TYR A 514 12.03 -6.98 -1.81
N ARG A 515 13.12 -6.21 -1.96
CA ARG A 515 13.12 -4.91 -2.64
C ARG A 515 12.75 -5.04 -4.13
N ARG A 516 13.25 -6.05 -4.84
CA ARG A 516 12.96 -6.23 -6.26
C ARG A 516 11.47 -6.49 -6.51
N ASN A 517 10.87 -7.43 -5.77
CA ASN A 517 9.45 -7.73 -5.89
C ASN A 517 8.58 -6.53 -5.49
N LEU A 518 8.97 -5.80 -4.44
CA LEU A 518 8.26 -4.60 -4.02
C LEU A 518 8.32 -3.50 -5.10
N LEU A 519 9.49 -3.26 -5.70
CA LEU A 519 9.64 -2.28 -6.78
C LEU A 519 8.90 -2.67 -8.06
N GLN A 520 8.88 -3.96 -8.40
CA GLN A 520 8.11 -4.45 -9.55
C GLN A 520 6.61 -4.24 -9.32
N ALA A 521 6.13 -4.52 -8.11
CA ALA A 521 4.73 -4.28 -7.74
C ALA A 521 4.39 -2.80 -7.73
N ILE A 522 5.25 -1.94 -7.19
CA ILE A 522 5.08 -0.47 -7.24
C ILE A 522 5.00 0.00 -8.70
N LYS A 523 5.91 -0.45 -9.56
CA LYS A 523 5.88 -0.11 -10.99
C LYS A 523 4.57 -0.54 -11.65
N GLN A 524 4.08 -1.72 -11.32
CA GLN A 524 2.80 -2.21 -11.84
C GLN A 524 1.61 -1.41 -11.27
N CYS A 525 1.67 -0.95 -10.01
CA CYS A 525 0.69 -0.02 -9.45
C CYS A 525 0.71 1.32 -10.19
N GLN A 526 1.90 1.83 -10.55
CA GLN A 526 2.05 3.06 -11.33
C GLN A 526 1.41 2.92 -12.72
N ASP A 527 1.67 1.80 -13.40
CA ASP A 527 1.15 1.53 -14.75
C ASP A 527 -0.38 1.34 -14.77
N THR A 528 -0.95 0.77 -13.69
CA THR A 528 -2.38 0.38 -13.64
C THR A 528 -3.26 1.32 -12.81
N GLN A 529 -2.68 2.14 -11.94
CA GLN A 529 -3.37 2.94 -10.91
C GLN A 529 -4.28 2.09 -9.99
N MET A 530 -3.99 0.80 -9.86
CA MET A 530 -4.75 -0.15 -9.04
C MET A 530 -3.86 -0.79 -7.97
N GLY A 531 -4.48 -1.18 -6.86
CA GLY A 531 -3.80 -1.92 -5.80
C GLY A 531 -3.38 -3.32 -6.25
N ILE A 532 -2.18 -3.73 -5.85
CA ILE A 532 -1.58 -5.01 -6.24
C ILE A 532 -1.26 -5.84 -5.01
N THR A 533 -1.53 -7.14 -5.11
CA THR A 533 -1.16 -8.11 -4.08
C THR A 533 0.01 -8.94 -4.57
N ILE A 534 1.06 -9.01 -3.76
CA ILE A 534 2.24 -9.86 -3.99
C ILE A 534 2.44 -10.83 -2.83
N GLU A 535 3.07 -11.96 -3.11
CA GLU A 535 3.58 -12.85 -2.07
C GLU A 535 5.10 -12.72 -2.00
N VAL A 536 5.61 -12.40 -0.81
CA VAL A 536 7.04 -12.24 -0.57
C VAL A 536 7.44 -13.13 0.59
N LEU A 537 8.58 -13.79 0.46
CA LEU A 537 9.12 -14.61 1.53
C LEU A 537 9.91 -13.74 2.52
N SER A 538 9.63 -13.90 3.82
CA SER A 538 10.40 -13.29 4.90
C SER A 538 10.53 -14.27 6.07
N HIS A 539 11.76 -14.54 6.54
CA HIS A 539 12.03 -15.32 7.77
C HIS A 539 11.28 -16.67 7.88
N ASN A 540 11.25 -17.46 6.80
CA ASN A 540 10.49 -18.73 6.72
C ASN A 540 8.96 -18.58 6.83
N GLU A 541 8.42 -17.41 6.48
CA GLU A 541 6.98 -17.18 6.34
C GLU A 541 6.70 -16.63 4.93
N VAL A 542 5.63 -17.10 4.30
CA VAL A 542 5.11 -16.45 3.09
C VAL A 542 4.20 -15.31 3.55
N CYS A 543 4.62 -14.09 3.29
CA CYS A 543 3.90 -12.86 3.58
C CYS A 543 3.14 -12.42 2.33
N THR A 544 1.82 -12.33 2.44
CA THR A 544 0.99 -11.70 1.40
C THR A 544 0.91 -10.21 1.70
N LEU A 545 1.43 -9.38 0.80
CA LEU A 545 1.43 -7.93 0.89
C LEU A 545 0.47 -7.36 -0.13
N ARG A 546 -0.40 -6.44 0.29
CA ARG A 546 -1.20 -5.58 -0.58
C ARG A 546 -0.56 -4.20 -0.64
N ILE A 547 -0.45 -3.64 -1.83
CA ILE A 547 0.19 -2.36 -2.10
C ILE A 547 -0.82 -1.49 -2.84
N ASP A 548 -1.26 -0.39 -2.24
CA ASP A 548 -2.22 0.54 -2.82
C ASP A 548 -1.55 1.90 -3.07
N PRO A 549 -1.71 2.52 -4.25
CA PRO A 549 -1.25 3.88 -4.49
C PRO A 549 -2.08 4.88 -3.66
N ILE A 550 -1.43 5.91 -3.11
CA ILE A 550 -2.08 6.95 -2.29
C ILE A 550 -2.12 8.28 -3.04
N ALA A 551 -0.95 8.85 -3.33
CA ALA A 551 -0.83 10.19 -3.88
C ALA A 551 0.51 10.38 -4.61
N GLN A 552 0.54 11.32 -5.54
CA GLN A 552 1.75 11.77 -6.22
C GLN A 552 1.95 13.26 -5.97
N ASN A 553 3.19 13.64 -5.69
CA ASN A 553 3.60 15.02 -5.52
C ASN A 553 3.97 15.62 -6.88
N GLU A 554 3.19 16.61 -7.33
CA GLU A 554 3.33 17.26 -8.63
C GLU A 554 4.67 17.99 -8.80
N SER A 555 5.28 18.45 -7.71
CA SER A 555 6.49 19.29 -7.74
C SER A 555 7.79 18.50 -7.89
N ASN A 556 7.90 17.35 -7.22
CA ASN A 556 9.14 16.59 -7.09
C ASN A 556 9.02 15.12 -7.56
N GLY A 557 7.84 14.72 -8.02
CA GLY A 557 7.54 13.38 -8.55
C GLY A 557 7.56 12.27 -7.49
N ALA A 558 7.55 12.60 -6.19
CA ALA A 558 7.44 11.60 -5.13
C ALA A 558 6.05 10.94 -5.14
N GLU A 559 5.99 9.64 -4.90
CA GLU A 559 4.75 8.86 -4.89
C GLU A 559 4.62 8.07 -3.60
N ALA A 560 3.47 8.19 -2.94
CA ALA A 560 3.16 7.49 -1.70
C ALA A 560 2.35 6.22 -1.97
N PHE A 561 2.71 5.13 -1.28
CA PHE A 561 2.03 3.84 -1.34
C PHE A 561 1.74 3.30 0.05
N LEU A 562 0.56 2.72 0.24
CA LEU A 562 0.18 1.98 1.44
C LEU A 562 0.53 0.50 1.24
N ILE A 563 1.34 -0.06 2.14
CA ILE A 563 1.67 -1.49 2.15
C ILE A 563 1.01 -2.13 3.37
N ILE A 564 0.22 -3.17 3.13
CA ILE A 564 -0.52 -3.91 4.16
C ILE A 564 -0.12 -5.38 4.11
N LEU A 565 0.28 -5.94 5.25
CA LEU A 565 0.46 -7.39 5.40
C LEU A 565 -0.91 -8.05 5.61
N THR A 566 -1.47 -8.61 4.55
CA THR A 566 -2.82 -9.20 4.55
C THR A 566 -2.85 -10.67 4.94
N GLY A 567 -1.69 -11.33 4.90
CA GLY A 567 -1.59 -12.73 5.26
C GLY A 567 -0.17 -13.12 5.63
N VAL A 568 -0.07 -14.03 6.60
CA VAL A 568 1.17 -14.71 6.92
C VAL A 568 0.86 -16.19 6.99
N ARG A 569 1.53 -16.98 6.16
CA ARG A 569 1.41 -18.44 6.18
C ARG A 569 2.67 -19.03 6.81
N THR A 570 2.57 -19.38 8.09
CA THR A 570 3.58 -20.17 8.83
C THR A 570 3.49 -21.67 8.50
N SER A 571 2.28 -22.16 8.17
CA SER A 571 2.04 -23.57 7.88
C SER A 571 2.57 -24.02 6.51
N ALA A 572 2.88 -23.09 5.61
CA ALA A 572 3.50 -23.39 4.33
C ALA A 572 4.90 -24.02 4.49
N PHE A 573 5.50 -24.02 5.69
CA PHE A 573 6.80 -24.63 5.93
C PHE A 573 6.76 -25.97 6.65
N LYS A 574 5.67 -26.37 7.33
CA LYS A 574 5.63 -27.72 7.96
C LYS A 574 5.43 -28.83 6.94
N ASP A 575 4.58 -28.61 5.95
CA ASP A 575 4.29 -29.61 4.90
C ASP A 575 5.24 -29.50 3.69
N ARG A 576 5.82 -28.31 3.45
CA ARG A 576 6.77 -28.03 2.37
C ARG A 576 8.24 -28.18 2.76
N LYS A 577 8.58 -28.41 4.05
CA LYS A 577 9.96 -28.71 4.48
C LYS A 577 10.52 -29.88 3.68
N ALA A 578 9.71 -30.90 3.41
CA ALA A 578 10.13 -32.06 2.61
C ALA A 578 10.36 -31.73 1.12
N ALA A 579 9.49 -30.92 0.52
CA ALA A 579 9.59 -30.52 -0.89
C ALA A 579 10.74 -29.55 -1.10
N VAL A 580 10.88 -28.51 -0.25
CA VAL A 580 12.04 -27.61 -0.25
C VAL A 580 13.29 -28.39 0.08
N GLN A 581 13.30 -29.30 1.07
CA GLN A 581 14.47 -30.16 1.34
C GLN A 581 14.81 -31.08 0.15
N SER A 582 13.84 -31.58 -0.61
CA SER A 582 14.05 -32.42 -1.80
C SER A 582 14.58 -31.61 -2.98
N ILE A 583 14.01 -30.43 -3.23
CA ILE A 583 14.50 -29.45 -4.21
C ILE A 583 15.91 -29.00 -3.82
N MET A 584 16.15 -28.72 -2.54
CA MET A 584 17.45 -28.37 -2.00
C MET A 584 18.44 -29.52 -2.11
N ASN A 585 18.05 -30.76 -1.82
CA ASN A 585 18.89 -31.93 -2.04
C ASN A 585 19.20 -32.10 -3.54
N GLY A 586 18.24 -31.80 -4.42
CA GLY A 586 18.40 -31.75 -5.87
C GLY A 586 19.43 -30.70 -6.31
N ILE A 587 19.27 -29.45 -5.86
CA ILE A 587 20.17 -28.34 -6.16
C ILE A 587 21.55 -28.58 -5.54
N PHE A 588 21.63 -29.02 -4.28
CA PHE A 588 22.88 -29.42 -3.65
C PHE A 588 23.53 -30.58 -4.40
N SER A 589 22.78 -31.51 -5.00
CA SER A 589 23.37 -32.60 -5.80
C SER A 589 24.15 -32.09 -7.02
N LEU A 590 23.79 -30.92 -7.56
CA LEU A 590 24.49 -30.25 -8.67
C LEU A 590 25.91 -29.76 -8.30
N PHE A 591 26.20 -29.53 -7.01
CA PHE A 591 27.50 -29.02 -6.55
C PHE A 591 28.42 -30.13 -6.03
N ASP A 592 29.67 -30.16 -6.48
CA ASP A 592 30.70 -31.08 -6.00
C ASP A 592 31.25 -30.69 -4.63
N SER A 593 31.33 -29.39 -4.34
CA SER A 593 31.74 -28.89 -3.03
C SER A 593 31.06 -27.57 -2.73
N PHE A 594 30.72 -27.37 -1.46
CA PHE A 594 29.97 -26.22 -0.99
C PHE A 594 30.57 -25.71 0.33
N PHE A 595 30.93 -24.44 0.36
CA PHE A 595 31.61 -23.78 1.47
C PHE A 595 30.84 -22.55 1.92
N ALA A 596 30.84 -22.27 3.21
CA ALA A 596 30.51 -20.99 3.80
C ALA A 596 31.80 -20.32 4.27
N LEU A 597 32.12 -19.17 3.71
CA LEU A 597 33.28 -18.34 4.02
C LEU A 597 32.78 -17.20 4.92
N ASN A 598 33.22 -17.16 6.17
CA ASN A 598 32.88 -16.06 7.07
C ASN A 598 33.97 -14.98 6.95
N LEU A 599 33.57 -13.79 6.47
CA LEU A 599 34.49 -12.67 6.26
C LEU A 599 34.93 -12.02 7.58
N THR A 600 34.07 -12.03 8.59
CA THR A 600 34.30 -11.43 9.91
C THR A 600 35.25 -12.27 10.76
N THR A 601 34.96 -13.57 10.88
CA THR A 601 35.79 -14.51 11.66
C THR A 601 36.98 -15.05 10.86
N GLN A 602 37.04 -14.76 9.55
CA GLN A 602 38.02 -15.31 8.60
C GLN A 602 38.10 -16.84 8.60
N THR A 603 36.98 -17.51 8.84
CA THR A 603 36.89 -18.98 8.87
C THR A 603 36.19 -19.54 7.64
N VAL A 604 36.46 -20.82 7.37
CA VAL A 604 35.80 -21.60 6.32
C VAL A 604 35.01 -22.72 6.98
N HIS A 605 33.73 -22.81 6.66
CA HIS A 605 32.84 -23.86 7.10
C HIS A 605 32.40 -24.70 5.90
N ARG A 606 32.76 -25.99 5.91
CA ARG A 606 32.38 -26.93 4.86
C ARG A 606 30.94 -27.40 5.04
N ILE A 607 30.15 -27.38 3.97
CA ILE A 607 28.73 -27.79 3.97
C ILE A 607 28.51 -29.12 3.23
N LYS A 608 29.17 -29.34 2.08
CA LYS A 608 29.06 -30.58 1.28
C LYS A 608 30.41 -31.04 0.72
N VAL A 609 30.62 -32.36 0.63
CA VAL A 609 31.85 -33.03 0.18
C VAL A 609 31.64 -33.84 -1.10
N GLY A 610 32.56 -33.67 -2.07
CA GLY A 610 32.82 -34.61 -3.17
C GLY A 610 34.27 -35.15 -3.21
N MET A 611 35.19 -34.65 -2.36
CA MET A 611 36.61 -35.01 -2.32
C MET A 611 37.06 -35.43 -0.92
N SER A 612 37.85 -36.51 -0.80
CA SER A 612 38.19 -37.16 0.47
C SER A 612 39.37 -36.56 1.26
N VAL A 613 39.98 -35.44 0.83
CA VAL A 613 41.22 -34.92 1.45
C VAL A 613 41.24 -33.37 1.48
N ILE A 614 40.44 -32.73 2.35
CA ILE A 614 40.40 -31.25 2.50
C ILE A 614 40.71 -30.78 3.95
N ASP A 615 40.84 -31.69 4.92
CA ASP A 615 40.74 -31.35 6.36
C ASP A 615 41.87 -30.49 6.95
N GLU A 616 43.05 -30.40 6.33
CA GLU A 616 44.17 -29.62 6.90
C GLU A 616 44.14 -28.12 6.56
N ILE A 617 43.67 -27.73 5.37
CA ILE A 617 43.73 -26.33 4.91
C ILE A 617 42.55 -25.48 5.40
N GLU A 618 41.45 -26.07 5.85
CA GLU A 618 40.28 -25.33 6.34
C GLU A 618 40.46 -24.70 7.72
N ARG A 619 41.48 -25.13 8.46
CA ARG A 619 41.89 -24.48 9.71
C ARG A 619 42.71 -23.22 9.45
N LEU A 620 43.08 -22.95 8.20
CA LEU A 620 43.78 -21.73 7.82
C LEU A 620 42.81 -20.54 7.76
N PRO A 621 43.26 -19.34 8.14
CA PRO A 621 42.52 -18.11 7.86
C PRO A 621 42.14 -18.00 6.38
N LEU A 622 40.96 -17.45 6.10
CA LEU A 622 40.34 -17.41 4.78
C LEU A 622 41.28 -16.98 3.61
N PRO A 623 42.13 -15.94 3.74
CA PRO A 623 43.07 -15.58 2.67
C PRO A 623 44.14 -16.65 2.38
N LEU A 624 44.58 -17.37 3.41
CA LEU A 624 45.56 -18.45 3.28
C LEU A 624 44.89 -19.72 2.75
N PHE A 625 43.66 -19.99 3.16
CA PHE A 625 42.84 -21.06 2.58
C PHE A 625 42.69 -20.87 1.07
N LEU A 626 42.27 -19.69 0.60
CA LEU A 626 42.08 -19.44 -0.84
C LEU A 626 43.37 -19.59 -1.65
N ARG A 627 44.52 -19.18 -1.10
CA ARG A 627 45.84 -19.36 -1.73
C ARG A 627 46.27 -20.81 -1.80
N GLU A 628 46.13 -21.56 -0.71
CA GLU A 628 46.46 -22.99 -0.71
C GLU A 628 45.48 -23.79 -1.56
N TRP A 629 44.20 -23.42 -1.58
CA TRP A 629 43.19 -24.01 -2.48
C TRP A 629 43.58 -23.79 -3.94
N ALA A 630 43.92 -22.55 -4.32
CA ALA A 630 44.39 -22.25 -5.67
C ALA A 630 45.64 -23.07 -6.03
N ARG A 631 46.62 -23.15 -5.11
CA ARG A 631 47.88 -23.88 -5.35
C ARG A 631 47.69 -25.38 -5.51
N ARG A 632 46.75 -25.98 -4.76
CA ARG A 632 46.50 -27.43 -4.74
C ARG A 632 45.53 -27.88 -5.83
N HIS A 633 44.59 -27.01 -6.22
CA HIS A 633 43.43 -27.41 -7.02
C HIS A 633 43.23 -26.60 -8.29
N VAL A 634 43.92 -25.47 -8.50
CA VAL A 634 43.76 -24.62 -9.70
C VAL A 634 45.06 -24.65 -10.52
N PHE A 635 44.95 -24.67 -11.85
CA PHE A 635 46.12 -24.56 -12.73
C PHE A 635 46.88 -23.25 -12.46
N SER A 636 48.20 -23.30 -12.55
CA SER A 636 49.07 -22.16 -12.20
C SER A 636 48.80 -20.91 -13.04
N GLU A 637 48.39 -21.08 -14.29
CA GLU A 637 48.01 -19.98 -15.18
C GLU A 637 46.71 -19.27 -14.75
N ASP A 638 45.84 -19.94 -13.99
CA ASP A 638 44.57 -19.40 -13.52
C ASP A 638 44.65 -18.82 -12.09
N TRP A 639 45.78 -18.99 -11.38
CA TRP A 639 45.92 -18.53 -9.98
C TRP A 639 45.62 -17.05 -9.79
N LYS A 640 46.14 -16.18 -10.66
CA LYS A 640 45.92 -14.73 -10.56
C LYS A 640 44.45 -14.38 -10.72
N ARG A 641 43.78 -15.00 -11.69
CA ARG A 641 42.34 -14.81 -11.97
C ARG A 641 41.48 -15.36 -10.84
N PHE A 642 41.87 -16.49 -10.27
CA PHE A 642 41.20 -17.11 -9.12
C PHE A 642 41.24 -16.21 -7.87
N LEU A 643 42.43 -15.72 -7.52
CA LEU A 643 42.59 -14.84 -6.37
C LEU A 643 41.91 -13.48 -6.55
N GLN A 644 41.85 -12.96 -7.79
CA GLN A 644 41.07 -11.76 -8.11
C GLN A 644 39.57 -12.02 -8.01
N PHE A 645 39.09 -13.18 -8.45
CA PHE A 645 37.67 -13.52 -8.34
C PHE A 645 37.22 -13.60 -6.88
N TYR A 646 38.01 -14.23 -6.01
CA TYR A 646 37.79 -14.31 -4.56
C TYR A 646 38.42 -13.17 -3.74
N ASP A 647 38.66 -12.00 -4.34
CA ASP A 647 39.24 -10.86 -3.64
C ASP A 647 38.29 -10.37 -2.54
N LEU A 648 38.58 -10.74 -1.30
CA LEU A 648 37.73 -10.52 -0.12
C LEU A 648 37.42 -9.04 0.13
N ALA A 649 38.28 -8.12 -0.32
CA ALA A 649 38.08 -6.67 -0.14
C ALA A 649 36.99 -6.11 -1.06
N THR A 650 36.80 -6.71 -2.23
CA THR A 650 35.87 -6.22 -3.27
C THR A 650 34.72 -7.18 -3.54
N LEU A 651 34.74 -8.39 -2.97
CA LEU A 651 33.81 -9.46 -3.26
C LEU A 651 32.36 -9.09 -2.94
N VAL A 652 32.10 -8.52 -1.76
CA VAL A 652 30.76 -8.09 -1.33
C VAL A 652 30.21 -7.01 -2.26
N THR A 653 30.99 -5.97 -2.51
CA THR A 653 30.63 -4.86 -3.40
C THR A 653 30.31 -5.36 -4.81
N ARG A 654 31.16 -6.23 -5.37
CA ARG A 654 30.96 -6.79 -6.71
C ARG A 654 29.75 -7.71 -6.82
N ILE A 655 29.40 -8.43 -5.76
CA ILE A 655 28.16 -9.23 -5.73
C ILE A 655 26.94 -8.32 -5.73
N ASN A 656 26.96 -7.23 -4.95
CA ASN A 656 25.87 -6.24 -4.94
C ASN A 656 25.73 -5.50 -6.27
N GLU A 657 26.85 -5.21 -6.94
CA GLU A 657 26.90 -4.55 -8.26
C GLU A 657 26.52 -5.48 -9.43
N SER A 658 26.49 -6.81 -9.25
CA SER A 658 26.20 -7.74 -10.35
C SER A 658 24.74 -7.72 -10.80
N GLY A 659 23.84 -7.15 -10.00
CA GLY A 659 22.39 -7.08 -10.25
C GLY A 659 21.63 -8.40 -10.03
N CYS A 660 22.32 -9.55 -10.09
CA CYS A 660 21.76 -10.88 -9.86
C CYS A 660 22.03 -11.45 -8.45
N GLY A 661 22.81 -10.76 -7.61
CA GLY A 661 23.06 -11.18 -6.22
C GLY A 661 24.07 -12.34 -6.07
N TYR A 662 24.74 -12.72 -7.15
CA TYR A 662 25.85 -13.67 -7.16
C TYR A 662 26.92 -13.28 -8.19
N LEU A 663 28.08 -13.93 -8.11
CA LEU A 663 29.14 -13.91 -9.10
C LEU A 663 29.46 -15.34 -9.53
N SER A 664 29.76 -15.52 -10.83
CA SER A 664 30.10 -16.84 -11.37
C SER A 664 31.27 -16.77 -12.34
N THR A 665 32.17 -17.75 -12.30
CA THR A 665 33.22 -17.90 -13.33
C THR A 665 33.79 -19.32 -13.36
N PHE A 666 34.54 -19.65 -14.42
CA PHE A 666 35.15 -20.97 -14.60
C PHE A 666 36.65 -20.96 -14.30
N PHE A 667 37.18 -22.00 -13.65
CA PHE A 667 38.63 -22.21 -13.45
C PHE A 667 39.07 -23.59 -13.91
N ARG A 668 40.29 -23.71 -14.44
CA ARG A 668 40.89 -25.04 -14.67
C ARG A 668 41.40 -25.60 -13.36
N VAL A 669 41.07 -26.86 -13.08
CA VAL A 669 41.41 -27.54 -11.83
C VAL A 669 42.25 -28.80 -12.03
N THR A 670 43.16 -29.07 -11.09
CA THR A 670 44.08 -30.23 -11.07
C THR A 670 43.86 -31.10 -9.82
N SER A 671 44.22 -32.37 -9.91
CA SER A 671 44.25 -33.30 -8.77
C SER A 671 45.64 -33.91 -8.63
N SER A 672 46.22 -33.84 -7.42
CA SER A 672 47.53 -34.41 -7.11
C SER A 672 47.49 -35.87 -6.64
N GLU A 673 46.31 -36.48 -6.38
CA GLU A 673 46.24 -37.80 -5.73
C GLU A 673 45.27 -38.83 -6.34
N GLN A 674 44.49 -38.46 -7.37
CA GLN A 674 43.75 -39.42 -8.17
C GLN A 674 43.82 -38.98 -9.63
N GLU A 675 44.27 -39.87 -10.53
CA GLU A 675 44.46 -39.65 -11.98
C GLU A 675 43.17 -39.22 -12.73
N ASN A 676 42.05 -39.07 -12.01
CA ASN A 676 40.72 -38.92 -12.57
C ASN A 676 40.01 -37.57 -12.25
N ARG A 677 40.72 -36.44 -12.10
CA ARG A 677 40.10 -35.14 -11.74
C ARG A 677 40.55 -33.84 -12.45
N ASN A 678 41.39 -33.89 -13.49
CA ASN A 678 41.76 -32.68 -14.26
C ASN A 678 40.58 -32.18 -15.14
N GLY A 679 40.18 -30.90 -15.08
CA GLY A 679 39.03 -30.37 -15.85
C GLY A 679 38.73 -28.89 -15.58
N TRP A 680 37.62 -28.36 -16.13
CA TRP A 680 37.12 -27.03 -15.78
C TRP A 680 36.09 -27.14 -14.64
N GLN A 681 36.05 -26.15 -13.74
CA GLN A 681 35.11 -26.09 -12.62
C GLN A 681 34.41 -24.72 -12.63
N LEU A 682 33.07 -24.71 -12.56
CA LEU A 682 32.28 -23.50 -12.34
C LEU A 682 32.31 -23.16 -10.84
N HIS A 683 32.61 -21.91 -10.54
CA HIS A 683 32.57 -21.34 -9.19
C HIS A 683 31.45 -20.32 -9.13
N LEU A 684 30.55 -20.50 -8.16
CA LEU A 684 29.41 -19.63 -7.87
C LEU A 684 29.57 -19.09 -6.46
N VAL A 685 29.45 -17.77 -6.30
CA VAL A 685 29.64 -17.08 -5.01
C VAL A 685 28.51 -16.08 -4.78
N TRP A 686 27.89 -16.11 -3.60
CA TRP A 686 26.77 -15.22 -3.25
C TRP A 686 26.81 -14.86 -1.76
N LEU A 687 25.99 -13.88 -1.37
CA LEU A 687 25.89 -13.37 0.00
C LEU A 687 24.64 -13.93 0.70
N SER A 688 24.76 -14.19 1.99
CA SER A 688 23.63 -14.42 2.91
C SER A 688 24.02 -14.00 4.33
N GLY A 689 23.07 -13.48 5.11
CA GLY A 689 23.27 -13.03 6.50
C GLY A 689 22.98 -11.53 6.74
N GLU A 690 22.95 -11.13 8.01
CA GLU A 690 22.81 -9.72 8.43
C GLU A 690 24.10 -8.91 8.14
N PRO A 691 24.04 -7.56 8.04
CA PRO A 691 25.22 -6.70 7.84
C PRO A 691 26.36 -6.91 8.86
N SER A 692 26.02 -7.41 10.05
CA SER A 692 26.96 -7.67 11.14
C SER A 692 27.67 -9.04 11.06
N ASP A 693 27.16 -9.99 10.26
CA ASP A 693 27.71 -11.34 10.08
C ASP A 693 27.53 -11.82 8.62
N VAL A 694 28.13 -11.08 7.69
CA VAL A 694 28.06 -11.38 6.25
C VAL A 694 28.79 -12.69 5.96
N LYS A 695 28.03 -13.72 5.57
CA LYS A 695 28.58 -15.01 5.12
C LYS A 695 28.58 -15.04 3.60
N VAL A 696 29.74 -15.34 3.04
CA VAL A 696 29.92 -15.58 1.61
C VAL A 696 29.81 -17.07 1.37
N TYR A 697 28.82 -17.51 0.63
CA TYR A 697 28.68 -18.91 0.27
C TYR A 697 29.32 -19.15 -1.10
N CYS A 698 29.96 -20.31 -1.25
CA CYS A 698 30.68 -20.70 -2.45
C CYS A 698 30.31 -22.13 -2.83
N GLY A 699 29.68 -22.29 -3.99
CA GLY A 699 29.40 -23.57 -4.63
C GLY A 699 30.34 -23.82 -5.79
N THR A 700 30.83 -25.05 -5.94
CA THR A 700 31.67 -25.46 -7.08
C THR A 700 31.06 -26.66 -7.82
N VAL A 701 31.14 -26.64 -9.16
CA VAL A 701 30.60 -27.69 -10.05
C VAL A 701 31.68 -28.10 -11.05
N ASN A 702 32.14 -29.35 -11.00
CA ASN A 702 33.18 -29.95 -11.84
C ASN A 702 32.58 -30.41 -13.17
N LEU A 703 33.18 -29.97 -14.27
CA LEU A 703 32.70 -30.25 -15.61
C LEU A 703 33.08 -31.65 -16.11
N ARG A 704 33.63 -32.59 -15.32
CA ARG A 704 33.76 -34.00 -15.75
C ARG A 704 32.43 -34.76 -15.84
N HIS A 705 31.41 -34.37 -15.07
CA HIS A 705 30.01 -34.78 -15.36
C HIS A 705 29.49 -34.15 -16.68
N PHE A 706 30.26 -33.22 -17.27
CA PHE A 706 29.88 -32.41 -18.43
C PHE A 706 30.83 -32.56 -19.64
N MET A 707 31.99 -33.24 -19.55
CA MET A 707 32.97 -33.44 -20.65
C MET A 707 33.72 -34.78 -20.57
N GLY A 708 33.72 -35.56 -21.66
CA GLY A 708 34.63 -36.69 -21.91
C GLY A 708 35.58 -36.51 -23.13
N VAL A 709 36.78 -37.06 -23.06
CA VAL A 709 37.52 -37.50 -24.25
C VAL A 709 37.93 -38.95 -23.92
N GLN A 710 37.23 -39.94 -24.54
CA GLN A 710 37.34 -41.44 -24.63
C GLN A 710 37.86 -42.30 -23.41
N MET A 711 37.15 -43.26 -22.76
CA MET A 711 36.50 -44.60 -23.05
C MET A 711 37.47 -45.84 -23.10
N PRO A 712 37.24 -47.09 -22.56
CA PRO A 712 35.99 -47.89 -22.30
C PRO A 712 35.92 -48.81 -21.01
N ARG A 713 34.82 -49.60 -20.84
CA ARG A 713 34.37 -50.46 -19.68
C ARG A 713 35.17 -51.79 -19.42
N PRO A 714 34.93 -52.52 -18.29
CA PRO A 714 33.84 -53.52 -18.25
C PRO A 714 32.84 -53.34 -17.08
N MET A 715 31.68 -53.99 -17.22
CA MET A 715 30.44 -53.85 -16.45
C MET A 715 30.49 -54.37 -15.00
N GLU A 716 29.82 -53.62 -14.10
CA GLU A 716 29.01 -53.96 -12.88
C GLU A 716 29.43 -55.11 -11.92
N PRO A 717 29.04 -55.10 -10.61
CA PRO A 717 27.96 -54.33 -9.98
C PRO A 717 28.41 -53.54 -8.72
N ILE A 718 27.59 -52.59 -8.27
CA ILE A 718 27.19 -52.35 -6.86
C ILE A 718 26.35 -51.07 -6.85
N LEU A 719 25.07 -51.25 -7.19
CA LEU A 719 23.99 -50.63 -6.45
C LEU A 719 24.13 -51.05 -4.98
N ALA A 720 24.81 -50.25 -4.16
CA ALA A 720 24.63 -50.19 -2.70
C ALA A 720 25.71 -49.29 -2.07
N ARG A 721 25.57 -47.96 -2.19
CA ARG A 721 26.08 -46.96 -1.22
C ARG A 721 25.82 -45.56 -1.76
N ASN A 722 24.56 -45.17 -1.80
CA ASN A 722 24.19 -43.78 -1.54
C ASN A 722 22.94 -43.83 -0.68
N LYS A 723 23.14 -44.24 0.58
CA LYS A 723 22.36 -43.61 1.63
C LYS A 723 22.75 -42.14 1.54
N LEU A 724 21.88 -41.32 0.97
CA LEU A 724 21.84 -39.88 1.24
C LEU A 724 21.65 -39.76 2.76
N VAL A 725 22.74 -39.87 3.51
CA VAL A 725 22.73 -39.55 4.92
C VAL A 725 22.73 -38.03 4.95
N PRO A 726 21.68 -37.39 5.47
CA PRO A 726 21.74 -35.96 5.73
C PRO A 726 22.93 -35.73 6.65
N SER A 727 23.81 -34.78 6.34
CA SER A 727 24.69 -34.28 7.38
C SER A 727 23.79 -33.79 8.53
N PRO A 728 24.01 -34.18 9.79
CA PRO A 728 23.20 -33.75 10.94
C PRO A 728 23.25 -32.23 11.21
N GLN A 729 23.91 -31.46 10.33
CA GLN A 729 24.15 -30.03 10.46
C GLN A 729 23.23 -29.17 9.55
N LEU A 730 22.36 -29.81 8.77
CA LEU A 730 21.40 -29.16 7.86
C LEU A 730 20.39 -28.23 8.57
N ASP A 731 20.19 -28.39 9.88
CA ASP A 731 19.29 -27.55 10.69
C ASP A 731 19.85 -26.14 10.97
N LYS A 732 21.07 -25.80 10.50
CA LYS A 732 21.73 -24.50 10.70
C LYS A 732 21.94 -23.68 9.41
N MET A 733 21.14 -23.90 8.37
CA MET A 733 21.18 -23.06 7.16
C MET A 733 20.33 -21.80 7.34
N ASP A 734 20.86 -20.65 6.90
CA ASP A 734 20.14 -19.39 6.91
C ASP A 734 18.89 -19.47 6.01
N ALA A 735 17.78 -18.87 6.47
CA ALA A 735 16.45 -18.91 5.82
C ALA A 735 16.39 -18.31 4.41
N ILE A 736 17.49 -17.71 3.92
CA ILE A 736 17.63 -17.03 2.63
C ILE A 736 18.35 -17.93 1.58
N LEU A 737 19.05 -18.96 2.06
CA LEU A 737 19.90 -19.80 1.21
C LEU A 737 19.11 -20.62 0.17
N PRO A 738 17.90 -21.14 0.45
CA PRO A 738 17.11 -21.86 -0.54
C PRO A 738 16.64 -21.00 -1.71
N GLU A 739 16.26 -19.74 -1.48
CA GLU A 739 15.76 -18.83 -2.51
C GLU A 739 16.89 -18.40 -3.44
N VAL A 740 18.07 -18.10 -2.89
CA VAL A 740 19.24 -17.72 -3.70
C VAL A 740 19.71 -18.88 -4.58
N LEU A 741 19.65 -20.11 -4.08
CA LEU A 741 20.00 -21.29 -4.86
C LEU A 741 18.97 -21.61 -5.94
N TRP A 742 17.69 -21.38 -5.67
CA TRP A 742 16.63 -21.51 -6.66
C TRP A 742 16.74 -20.46 -7.78
N GLU A 743 16.93 -19.19 -7.43
CA GLU A 743 17.14 -18.10 -8.39
C GLU A 743 18.42 -18.27 -9.21
N ALA A 744 19.52 -18.68 -8.56
CA ALA A 744 20.75 -19.02 -9.28
C ALA A 744 20.49 -20.11 -10.31
N MET A 745 19.71 -21.14 -9.96
CA MET A 745 19.31 -22.24 -10.86
C MET A 745 18.43 -21.76 -12.03
N LEU A 746 17.50 -20.83 -11.79
CA LEU A 746 16.63 -20.24 -12.83
C LEU A 746 17.43 -19.46 -13.89
N HIS A 747 18.57 -18.89 -13.50
CA HIS A 747 19.42 -18.06 -14.36
C HIS A 747 20.76 -18.72 -14.72
N LEU A 748 20.94 -20.02 -14.47
CA LEU A 748 22.14 -20.75 -14.88
C LEU A 748 22.24 -20.76 -16.42
N PRO A 749 23.32 -20.20 -17.02
CA PRO A 749 23.37 -19.96 -18.47
C PRO A 749 23.58 -21.23 -19.32
N GLU A 750 24.04 -22.34 -18.73
CA GLU A 750 24.49 -23.52 -19.50
C GLU A 750 23.82 -24.85 -19.09
N MET A 751 22.85 -24.82 -18.17
CA MET A 751 22.19 -26.04 -17.69
C MET A 751 20.69 -25.96 -17.89
N ASN A 752 20.11 -26.83 -18.71
CA ASN A 752 18.68 -26.85 -18.96
C ASN A 752 17.97 -27.54 -17.80
N VAL A 753 17.15 -26.82 -17.05
CA VAL A 753 16.43 -27.33 -15.87
C VAL A 753 14.93 -27.11 -16.07
N TYR A 754 14.13 -28.11 -15.69
CA TYR A 754 12.67 -28.04 -15.75
C TYR A 754 12.03 -28.94 -14.70
N TRP A 755 10.78 -28.66 -14.34
CA TRP A 755 10.02 -29.47 -13.39
C TRP A 755 8.58 -29.68 -13.84
N LYS A 756 8.02 -30.80 -13.41
CA LYS A 756 6.72 -31.31 -13.85
C LYS A 756 5.88 -31.80 -12.69
N ASP A 757 4.57 -31.84 -12.88
CA ASP A 757 3.63 -32.48 -11.96
C ASP A 757 3.69 -34.02 -12.06
N VAL A 758 2.93 -34.71 -11.21
CA VAL A 758 2.82 -36.18 -11.22
C VAL A 758 2.24 -36.76 -12.53
N ARG A 759 1.66 -35.92 -13.39
CA ARG A 759 1.10 -36.31 -14.69
C ARG A 759 2.06 -36.02 -15.84
N GLY A 760 3.26 -35.53 -15.55
CA GLY A 760 4.28 -35.21 -16.54
C GLY A 760 4.05 -33.89 -17.28
N ARG A 761 3.21 -33.00 -16.75
CA ARG A 761 2.96 -31.66 -17.31
C ARG A 761 3.91 -30.62 -16.73
N PHE A 762 4.42 -29.72 -17.56
CA PHE A 762 5.38 -28.69 -17.13
C PHE A 762 4.76 -27.73 -16.12
N LEU A 763 5.46 -27.57 -15.00
CA LEU A 763 5.17 -26.57 -13.97
C LEU A 763 6.16 -25.41 -14.03
N GLY A 764 7.32 -25.62 -14.66
CA GLY A 764 8.23 -24.54 -15.00
C GLY A 764 9.59 -25.01 -15.54
N ALA A 765 10.42 -24.05 -15.92
CA ALA A 765 11.75 -24.25 -16.50
C ALA A 765 12.63 -23.00 -16.30
N ASN A 766 13.94 -23.16 -16.48
CA ASN A 766 14.92 -22.08 -16.37
C ASN A 766 15.25 -21.42 -17.72
N ASP A 767 15.95 -20.28 -17.70
CA ASP A 767 16.22 -19.49 -18.92
C ASP A 767 17.03 -20.28 -19.96
N ALA A 768 17.98 -21.11 -19.51
CA ALA A 768 18.77 -21.96 -20.41
C ALA A 768 17.87 -22.95 -21.16
N PHE A 769 16.90 -23.57 -20.48
CA PHE A 769 15.92 -24.45 -21.09
C PHE A 769 15.08 -23.72 -22.14
N LEU A 770 14.53 -22.55 -21.80
CA LEU A 770 13.73 -21.74 -22.72
C LEU A 770 14.56 -21.35 -23.96
N HIS A 771 15.79 -20.89 -23.74
CA HIS A 771 16.72 -20.53 -24.82
C HIS A 771 17.14 -21.73 -25.68
N TYR A 772 17.30 -22.91 -25.07
CA TYR A 772 17.67 -24.13 -25.77
C TYR A 772 16.58 -24.58 -26.75
N PHE A 773 15.31 -24.51 -26.33
CA PHE A 773 14.15 -24.82 -27.18
C PHE A 773 13.66 -23.65 -28.03
N ASN A 774 14.23 -22.45 -27.87
CA ASN A 774 13.85 -21.22 -28.58
C ASN A 774 12.42 -20.74 -28.24
N LEU A 775 12.07 -20.82 -26.95
CA LEU A 775 10.81 -20.37 -26.38
C LEU A 775 10.91 -18.91 -25.95
N SER A 776 9.80 -18.18 -26.03
CA SER A 776 9.74 -16.75 -25.73
C SER A 776 9.42 -16.48 -24.26
N SER A 777 8.63 -17.35 -23.63
CA SER A 777 8.34 -17.29 -22.20
C SER A 777 7.99 -18.67 -21.63
N LEU A 778 7.82 -18.73 -20.31
CA LEU A 778 7.37 -19.95 -19.64
C LEU A 778 5.94 -20.34 -20.03
N ASP A 779 5.10 -19.36 -20.40
CA ASP A 779 3.70 -19.58 -20.78
C ASP A 779 3.56 -20.50 -22.01
N ASP A 780 4.60 -20.57 -22.85
CA ASP A 780 4.64 -21.44 -24.02
C ASP A 780 4.55 -22.94 -23.68
N ILE A 781 4.90 -23.33 -22.45
CA ILE A 781 4.99 -24.75 -22.02
C ILE A 781 4.12 -25.08 -20.80
N LEU A 782 3.65 -24.09 -20.04
CA LEU A 782 2.93 -24.33 -18.79
C LEU A 782 1.71 -25.23 -19.00
N GLY A 783 1.63 -26.29 -18.19
CA GLY A 783 0.55 -27.26 -18.25
C GLY A 783 0.59 -28.21 -19.44
N GLN A 784 1.54 -28.08 -20.37
CA GLN A 784 1.68 -28.97 -21.52
C GLN A 784 2.57 -30.18 -21.19
N SER A 785 2.47 -31.24 -21.97
CA SER A 785 3.40 -32.38 -21.92
C SER A 785 4.40 -32.37 -23.09
N GLU A 786 5.48 -33.14 -22.99
CA GLU A 786 6.49 -33.24 -24.08
C GLU A 786 5.90 -33.76 -25.40
N GLU A 787 4.84 -34.57 -25.34
CA GLU A 787 4.13 -35.08 -26.50
C GLU A 787 3.28 -34.01 -27.18
N GLU A 788 2.56 -33.20 -26.38
CA GLU A 788 1.78 -32.06 -26.87
C GLU A 788 2.71 -31.02 -27.53
N LEU A 789 3.96 -30.93 -27.08
CA LEU A 789 5.02 -30.08 -27.62
C LEU A 789 5.79 -30.70 -28.80
N GLY A 790 5.59 -31.98 -29.11
CA GLY A 790 6.29 -32.68 -30.20
C GLY A 790 7.80 -32.84 -29.99
N TRP A 791 8.27 -32.81 -28.74
CA TRP A 791 9.71 -32.83 -28.42
C TRP A 791 10.29 -34.24 -28.32
N ASN A 792 9.46 -35.26 -28.12
CA ASN A 792 9.90 -36.65 -28.02
C ASN A 792 10.05 -37.26 -29.42
N VAL A 793 11.29 -37.59 -29.78
CA VAL A 793 11.61 -38.24 -31.08
C VAL A 793 11.35 -39.75 -31.03
N GLU A 794 11.48 -40.34 -29.84
CA GLU A 794 11.24 -41.75 -29.57
C GLU A 794 10.08 -41.85 -28.56
N PHE A 795 8.86 -41.99 -29.06
CA PHE A 795 7.69 -42.19 -28.19
C PHE A 795 7.65 -43.65 -27.71
N ASP A 796 7.89 -43.87 -26.41
CA ASP A 796 7.70 -45.16 -25.73
C ASP A 796 6.52 -45.06 -24.75
N PRO A 797 5.32 -45.56 -25.10
CA PRO A 797 4.15 -45.53 -24.23
C PRO A 797 4.30 -46.42 -22.98
N THR A 798 5.15 -47.45 -23.00
CA THR A 798 5.40 -48.34 -21.86
C THR A 798 6.17 -47.64 -20.73
N TYR A 799 7.09 -46.73 -21.07
CA TYR A 799 7.82 -45.90 -20.09
C TYR A 799 6.88 -44.98 -19.30
N ARG A 800 5.84 -44.46 -19.98
CA ARG A 800 4.83 -43.58 -19.37
C ARG A 800 3.86 -44.33 -18.46
N GLU A 801 3.49 -45.57 -18.82
CA GLU A 801 2.64 -46.44 -17.99
C GLU A 801 3.33 -46.85 -16.68
N GLU A 802 4.63 -47.14 -16.67
CA GLU A 802 5.39 -47.44 -15.43
C GLU A 802 5.53 -46.22 -14.52
N GLU A 803 5.77 -45.01 -15.07
CA GLU A 803 5.80 -43.76 -14.30
C GLU A 803 4.42 -43.38 -13.73
N MET A 804 3.33 -43.63 -14.47
CA MET A 804 1.96 -43.32 -14.07
C MET A 804 1.36 -44.34 -13.08
N LEU A 805 1.64 -45.63 -13.24
CA LEU A 805 0.99 -46.71 -12.45
C LEU A 805 1.54 -46.87 -11.04
N LEU A 806 2.78 -46.44 -10.76
CA LEU A 806 3.45 -46.73 -9.49
C LEU A 806 3.68 -45.52 -8.59
N GLY A 807 3.51 -44.28 -9.06
CA GLY A 807 3.88 -43.10 -8.26
C GLY A 807 5.30 -43.19 -7.72
N GLN A 808 6.18 -43.89 -8.45
CA GLN A 808 7.58 -44.11 -8.16
C GLN A 808 8.36 -43.56 -9.36
N ILE A 809 9.00 -42.41 -9.18
CA ILE A 809 9.97 -41.90 -10.15
C ILE A 809 11.33 -42.38 -9.68
N PRO A 810 11.97 -43.36 -10.35
CA PRO A 810 13.33 -43.75 -10.00
C PRO A 810 14.25 -42.53 -10.14
N VAL A 811 15.28 -42.45 -9.29
CA VAL A 811 16.36 -41.50 -9.52
C VAL A 811 17.08 -41.94 -10.79
N ILE A 812 16.83 -41.24 -11.88
CA ILE A 812 17.46 -41.49 -13.17
C ILE A 812 18.68 -40.59 -13.25
N SER A 813 19.85 -41.22 -13.38
CA SER A 813 21.13 -40.54 -13.53
C SER A 813 21.72 -40.88 -14.89
N GLU A 814 22.07 -39.84 -15.65
CA GLU A 814 22.74 -39.96 -16.96
C GLU A 814 22.02 -40.87 -17.97
N GLU A 815 20.72 -40.67 -18.18
CA GLU A 815 19.99 -41.33 -19.27
C GLU A 815 20.17 -40.59 -20.59
N LYS A 816 20.32 -41.32 -21.68
CA LYS A 816 20.48 -40.75 -23.02
C LYS A 816 19.12 -40.69 -23.70
N VAL A 817 18.69 -39.48 -24.07
CA VAL A 817 17.37 -39.23 -24.67
C VAL A 817 17.52 -38.48 -25.99
N HIS A 818 16.64 -38.76 -26.94
CA HIS A 818 16.55 -38.07 -28.22
C HIS A 818 15.37 -37.08 -28.20
N CYS A 819 15.66 -35.79 -28.36
CA CYS A 819 14.64 -34.75 -28.39
C CYS A 819 14.74 -33.84 -29.61
N MET A 820 13.63 -33.21 -30.00
CA MET A 820 13.61 -32.23 -31.09
C MET A 820 13.82 -30.83 -30.51
N ALA A 821 14.90 -30.17 -30.91
CA ALA A 821 15.18 -28.78 -30.53
C ALA A 821 15.75 -27.99 -31.72
N LYS A 822 15.16 -26.82 -32.00
CA LYS A 822 15.53 -25.93 -33.12
C LYS A 822 15.54 -26.65 -34.49
N GLY A 823 14.53 -27.48 -34.74
CA GLY A 823 14.36 -28.21 -36.01
C GLY A 823 15.38 -29.33 -36.26
N MET A 824 16.12 -29.75 -35.23
CA MET A 824 17.11 -30.82 -35.31
C MET A 824 16.87 -31.85 -34.21
N ILE A 825 17.11 -33.13 -34.51
CA ILE A 825 17.20 -34.18 -33.49
C ILE A 825 18.48 -33.92 -32.68
N ARG A 826 18.30 -33.74 -31.39
CA ARG A 826 19.37 -33.60 -30.40
C ARG A 826 19.45 -34.85 -29.56
N THR A 827 20.68 -35.23 -29.24
CA THR A 827 20.94 -36.24 -28.21
C THR A 827 21.25 -35.50 -26.92
N VAL A 828 20.46 -35.74 -25.88
CA VAL A 828 20.67 -35.14 -24.56
C VAL A 828 20.99 -36.21 -23.53
N MET A 829 21.82 -35.86 -22.55
CA MET A 829 21.99 -36.66 -21.33
C MET A 829 21.14 -36.02 -20.24
N MET A 830 20.14 -36.75 -19.78
CA MET A 830 19.10 -36.34 -18.84
C MET A 830 19.35 -36.92 -17.45
N ASN A 831 19.00 -36.15 -16.43
CA ASN A 831 18.83 -36.61 -15.06
C ASN A 831 17.41 -36.25 -14.60
N LYS A 832 16.81 -37.10 -13.75
CA LYS A 832 15.46 -36.89 -13.21
C LYS A 832 15.40 -37.40 -11.78
N ILE A 833 14.82 -36.57 -10.90
CA ILE A 833 14.58 -36.90 -9.50
C ILE A 833 13.12 -36.66 -9.12
N PRO A 834 12.56 -37.43 -8.17
CA PRO A 834 11.23 -37.16 -7.63
C PRO A 834 11.21 -35.92 -6.74
N LEU A 835 10.14 -35.15 -6.83
CA LEU A 835 9.75 -34.15 -5.86
C LEU A 835 8.81 -34.81 -4.84
N ILE A 836 9.17 -34.79 -3.55
CA ILE A 836 8.44 -35.50 -2.50
C ILE A 836 7.86 -34.49 -1.49
N GLU A 837 6.55 -34.55 -1.27
CA GLU A 837 5.82 -33.77 -0.27
C GLU A 837 5.01 -34.72 0.64
N GLY A 838 5.14 -34.60 1.95
CA GLY A 838 4.43 -35.47 2.90
C GLY A 838 4.70 -36.98 2.73
N GLY A 839 5.85 -37.36 2.17
CA GLY A 839 6.20 -38.76 1.85
C GLY A 839 5.58 -39.30 0.56
N ARG A 840 4.95 -38.44 -0.26
CA ARG A 840 4.36 -38.77 -1.55
C ARG A 840 5.05 -38.01 -2.67
N ILE A 841 5.19 -38.64 -3.83
CA ILE A 841 5.71 -37.96 -5.02
C ILE A 841 4.66 -36.98 -5.53
N VAL A 842 5.04 -35.71 -5.68
CA VAL A 842 4.20 -34.60 -6.18
C VAL A 842 4.66 -34.08 -7.54
N GLY A 843 5.77 -34.59 -8.05
CA GLY A 843 6.29 -34.22 -9.36
C GLY A 843 7.72 -34.71 -9.59
N SER A 844 8.40 -34.11 -10.57
CA SER A 844 9.82 -34.36 -10.83
C SER A 844 10.59 -33.09 -11.14
N LEU A 845 11.85 -33.06 -10.74
CA LEU A 845 12.85 -32.08 -11.20
C LEU A 845 13.82 -32.79 -12.14
N SER A 846 14.06 -32.18 -13.30
CA SER A 846 14.87 -32.75 -14.37
C SER A 846 15.85 -31.73 -14.91
N TRP A 847 17.01 -32.20 -15.35
CA TRP A 847 17.98 -31.38 -16.06
C TRP A 847 18.74 -32.18 -17.09
N PHE A 848 19.14 -31.53 -18.19
CA PHE A 848 19.89 -32.19 -19.24
C PHE A 848 20.94 -31.31 -19.90
N ARG A 849 21.89 -31.99 -20.54
CA ARG A 849 22.89 -31.39 -21.42
C ARG A 849 22.80 -31.97 -22.82
N ASP A 850 23.04 -31.12 -23.82
CA ASP A 850 23.16 -31.55 -25.21
C ASP A 850 24.51 -32.25 -25.44
N VAL A 851 24.46 -33.54 -25.77
CA VAL A 851 25.62 -34.36 -26.15
C VAL A 851 25.63 -34.73 -27.63
N THR A 852 24.85 -34.04 -28.45
CA THR A 852 24.78 -34.24 -29.91
C THR A 852 26.18 -34.16 -30.52
N ARG A 853 27.00 -33.18 -30.11
CA ARG A 853 28.37 -33.03 -30.59
C ARG A 853 29.29 -34.19 -30.15
N PHE A 854 29.04 -34.75 -28.97
CA PHE A 854 29.83 -35.82 -28.33
C PHE A 854 29.62 -37.20 -28.95
N THR A 855 28.36 -37.53 -29.24
CA THR A 855 27.99 -38.73 -30.00
C THR A 855 28.45 -38.64 -31.45
N GLN A 856 28.50 -37.43 -32.01
CA GLN A 856 28.97 -37.17 -33.37
C GLN A 856 30.50 -37.17 -33.55
N ILE A 857 31.32 -37.12 -32.50
CA ILE A 857 32.80 -37.24 -32.63
C ILE A 857 33.20 -38.68 -33.01
N GLN A 858 32.41 -39.70 -32.63
CA GLN A 858 32.55 -41.05 -33.20
C GLN A 858 32.14 -41.11 -34.69
N ALA A 859 31.35 -40.14 -35.17
CA ALA A 859 30.91 -39.99 -36.55
C ALA A 859 31.64 -38.86 -37.31
N GLU A 860 32.79 -38.39 -36.81
CA GLU A 860 33.54 -37.25 -37.39
C GLU A 860 34.10 -37.52 -38.80
N LEU A 861 34.02 -38.77 -39.29
CA LEU A 861 34.28 -39.07 -40.71
C LEU A 861 33.11 -38.72 -41.65
N LYS A 862 31.89 -38.44 -41.15
CA LYS A 862 30.70 -38.13 -41.99
C LYS A 862 30.31 -36.64 -42.05
N LYS A 863 30.78 -35.80 -41.13
CA LYS A 863 30.24 -34.43 -40.91
C LYS A 863 30.46 -33.39 -42.01
N LYS A 864 31.25 -33.67 -43.04
CA LYS A 864 31.31 -32.82 -44.25
C LYS A 864 30.22 -33.15 -45.29
N SER A 865 29.37 -34.14 -45.04
CA SER A 865 28.52 -34.74 -46.08
C SER A 865 27.03 -34.43 -46.00
N VAL A 866 26.49 -33.79 -44.95
CA VAL A 866 25.01 -33.73 -44.71
C VAL A 866 24.37 -32.33 -44.64
N ILE A 867 25.17 -31.26 -44.58
CA ILE A 867 24.69 -29.86 -44.58
C ILE A 867 25.11 -29.18 -45.88
N ASP A 868 24.23 -28.36 -46.46
CA ASP A 868 24.53 -27.50 -47.60
C ASP A 868 25.39 -26.31 -47.13
N ALA A 869 26.60 -26.20 -47.69
CA ALA A 869 27.57 -25.20 -47.24
C ALA A 869 27.15 -23.75 -47.53
N LEU A 870 26.24 -23.55 -48.50
CA LEU A 870 25.78 -22.23 -48.91
C LEU A 870 24.60 -21.72 -48.08
N THR A 871 23.61 -22.58 -47.81
CA THR A 871 22.36 -22.18 -47.17
C THR A 871 22.25 -22.55 -45.68
N GLY A 872 23.07 -23.49 -45.20
CA GLY A 872 22.98 -24.00 -43.84
C GLY A 872 21.80 -24.96 -43.58
N ALA A 873 20.98 -25.25 -44.59
CA ALA A 873 19.99 -26.33 -44.55
C ALA A 873 20.66 -27.71 -44.69
N LEU A 874 19.89 -28.80 -44.52
CA LEU A 874 20.39 -30.12 -44.91
C LEU A 874 20.69 -30.14 -46.41
N ASN A 875 21.69 -30.90 -46.83
CA ASN A 875 21.83 -31.26 -48.24
C ASN A 875 21.03 -32.54 -48.53
N TYR A 876 21.00 -32.97 -49.79
CA TYR A 876 20.26 -34.17 -50.18
C TYR A 876 20.66 -35.44 -49.41
N GLN A 877 21.92 -35.58 -49.00
CA GLN A 877 22.35 -36.71 -48.19
C GLN A 877 21.80 -36.62 -46.75
N GLY A 878 21.78 -35.44 -46.15
CA GLY A 878 21.15 -35.21 -44.84
C GLY A 878 19.65 -35.47 -44.85
N PHE A 879 18.97 -35.12 -45.95
CA PHE A 879 17.57 -35.46 -46.18
C PHE A 879 17.35 -36.99 -46.18
N LYS A 880 18.16 -37.75 -46.92
CA LYS A 880 18.06 -39.22 -46.97
C LYS A 880 18.28 -39.88 -45.61
N GLU A 881 19.16 -39.32 -44.77
CA GLU A 881 19.35 -39.83 -43.41
C GLU A 881 18.15 -39.48 -42.50
N THR A 882 17.45 -38.37 -42.76
CA THR A 882 16.30 -37.95 -41.96
C THR A 882 15.03 -38.72 -42.33
N GLN A 883 14.81 -39.02 -43.62
CA GLN A 883 13.57 -39.64 -44.09
C GLN A 883 13.30 -41.02 -43.47
N SER A 884 14.35 -41.77 -43.10
CA SER A 884 14.18 -43.08 -42.47
C SER A 884 13.41 -42.99 -41.14
N HIS A 885 13.64 -41.93 -40.36
CA HIS A 885 12.91 -41.71 -39.11
C HIS A 885 11.40 -41.50 -39.33
N PHE A 886 11.02 -40.82 -40.42
CA PHE A 886 9.61 -40.60 -40.75
C PHE A 886 8.94 -41.89 -41.24
N VAL A 887 9.64 -42.67 -42.07
CA VAL A 887 9.17 -43.99 -42.53
C VAL A 887 9.02 -44.96 -41.37
N ASP A 888 10.01 -45.03 -40.47
CA ASP A 888 9.97 -45.88 -39.29
C ASP A 888 8.79 -45.52 -38.38
N ASN A 889 8.51 -44.22 -38.21
CA ASN A 889 7.37 -43.74 -37.42
C ASN A 889 6.02 -44.08 -38.07
N TYR A 890 5.91 -43.98 -39.40
CA TYR A 890 4.70 -44.40 -40.12
C TYR A 890 4.47 -45.91 -39.98
N GLN A 891 5.49 -46.72 -40.22
CA GLN A 891 5.39 -48.18 -40.15
C GLN A 891 5.10 -48.69 -38.73
N LYS A 892 5.66 -48.03 -37.71
CA LYS A 892 5.56 -48.47 -36.32
C LYS A 892 4.31 -47.93 -35.62
N TRP A 893 3.84 -46.75 -35.99
CA TRP A 893 2.84 -45.99 -35.20
C TRP A 893 1.68 -45.43 -36.02
N ASP A 894 1.60 -45.68 -37.34
CA ASP A 894 0.59 -45.11 -38.24
C ASP A 894 0.57 -43.56 -38.24
N LEU A 895 1.72 -42.96 -37.94
CA LEU A 895 1.91 -41.51 -37.93
C LEU A 895 2.28 -41.03 -39.34
N ASP A 896 1.28 -40.55 -40.08
CA ASP A 896 1.44 -40.03 -41.44
C ASP A 896 2.24 -38.72 -41.49
N PHE A 897 2.93 -38.50 -42.60
CA PHE A 897 3.78 -37.33 -42.84
C PHE A 897 3.68 -36.85 -44.28
N ILE A 898 3.95 -35.56 -44.51
CA ILE A 898 4.04 -34.97 -45.84
C ILE A 898 5.48 -34.78 -46.28
N LEU A 899 5.67 -34.88 -47.60
CA LEU A 899 6.81 -34.35 -48.31
C LEU A 899 6.37 -33.14 -49.13
N ILE A 900 7.13 -32.06 -49.01
CA ILE A 900 6.92 -30.81 -49.74
C ILE A 900 8.10 -30.61 -50.68
N TYR A 901 7.85 -30.60 -51.98
CA TYR A 901 8.83 -30.29 -53.02
C TYR A 901 8.64 -28.85 -53.50
N MET A 902 9.73 -28.09 -53.59
CA MET A 902 9.71 -26.65 -53.81
C MET A 902 10.78 -26.20 -54.81
N ASP A 903 10.44 -25.23 -55.65
CA ASP A 903 11.32 -24.67 -56.68
C ASP A 903 11.10 -23.15 -56.81
N LEU A 904 12.17 -22.37 -56.89
CA LEU A 904 12.09 -20.91 -57.05
C LEU A 904 11.80 -20.51 -58.51
N ASP A 905 10.66 -19.83 -58.73
CA ASP A 905 10.24 -19.41 -60.07
C ASP A 905 11.18 -18.34 -60.65
N ASP A 906 11.67 -18.52 -61.88
CA ASP A 906 12.56 -17.56 -62.59
C ASP A 906 13.95 -17.35 -61.93
N PHE A 907 14.42 -18.27 -61.09
CA PHE A 907 15.74 -18.17 -60.47
C PHE A 907 16.91 -18.10 -61.49
N LYS A 908 16.79 -18.81 -62.62
CA LYS A 908 17.77 -18.69 -63.72
C LYS A 908 17.86 -17.26 -64.26
N HIS A 909 16.72 -16.59 -64.45
CA HIS A 909 16.69 -15.19 -64.90
C HIS A 909 17.32 -14.26 -63.85
N CYS A 910 17.13 -14.56 -62.57
CA CYS A 910 17.79 -13.84 -61.47
C CYS A 910 19.32 -13.94 -61.55
N ASN A 911 19.84 -15.15 -61.76
CA ASN A 911 21.28 -15.36 -61.97
C ASN A 911 21.81 -14.66 -63.22
N ASP A 912 21.07 -14.73 -64.32
CA ASP A 912 21.44 -14.11 -65.60
C ASP A 912 21.43 -12.57 -65.50
N ALA A 913 20.51 -11.98 -64.73
CA ALA A 913 20.34 -10.53 -64.59
C ALA A 913 21.25 -9.90 -63.52
N TYR A 914 21.48 -10.58 -62.40
CA TYR A 914 22.13 -9.99 -61.21
C TYR A 914 23.39 -10.73 -60.75
N GLY A 915 23.75 -11.84 -61.41
CA GLY A 915 24.92 -12.67 -61.11
C GLY A 915 24.67 -13.70 -60.01
N HIS A 916 25.49 -14.76 -60.02
CA HIS A 916 25.37 -15.88 -59.07
C HIS A 916 25.48 -15.46 -57.60
N GLY A 917 26.25 -14.42 -57.26
CA GLY A 917 26.33 -13.93 -55.88
C GLY A 917 25.00 -13.39 -55.34
N PHE A 918 24.19 -12.75 -56.20
CA PHE A 918 22.84 -12.33 -55.81
C PHE A 918 21.89 -13.54 -55.72
N GLY A 919 22.03 -14.51 -56.63
CA GLY A 919 21.32 -15.78 -56.55
C GLY A 919 21.60 -16.55 -55.25
N ASP A 920 22.86 -16.57 -54.80
CA ASP A 920 23.27 -17.16 -53.52
C ASP A 920 22.58 -16.49 -52.34
N MET A 921 22.45 -15.16 -52.34
CA MET A 921 21.72 -14.42 -51.30
C MET A 921 20.21 -14.73 -51.34
N VAL A 922 19.63 -14.87 -52.54
CA VAL A 922 18.22 -15.28 -52.70
C VAL A 922 17.98 -16.69 -52.15
N LEU A 923 18.91 -17.62 -52.37
CA LEU A 923 18.84 -18.98 -51.82
C LEU A 923 18.97 -18.98 -50.29
N GLN A 924 19.89 -18.20 -49.72
CA GLN A 924 20.08 -18.06 -48.29
C GLN A 924 18.84 -17.46 -47.60
N GLU A 925 18.28 -16.39 -48.17
CA GLU A 925 17.07 -15.76 -47.65
C GLU A 925 15.82 -16.63 -47.84
N GLY A 926 15.75 -17.37 -48.96
CA GLY A 926 14.73 -18.39 -49.19
C GLY A 926 14.73 -19.46 -48.10
N VAL A 927 15.91 -20.01 -47.77
CA VAL A 927 16.04 -20.98 -46.67
C VAL A 927 15.67 -20.38 -45.32
N LYS A 928 16.06 -19.15 -45.01
CA LYS A 928 15.64 -18.48 -43.77
C LYS A 928 14.13 -18.35 -43.64
N ARG A 929 13.45 -17.95 -44.73
CA ARG A 929 11.98 -17.84 -44.76
C ARG A 929 11.30 -19.20 -44.63
N LEU A 930 11.80 -20.21 -45.33
CA LEU A 930 11.30 -21.59 -45.22
C LEU A 930 11.50 -22.13 -43.80
N GLN A 931 12.69 -21.98 -43.21
CA GLN A 931 12.97 -22.37 -41.82
C GLN A 931 12.03 -21.68 -40.82
N LYS A 932 11.66 -20.42 -41.06
CA LYS A 932 10.67 -19.71 -40.23
C LYS A 932 9.26 -20.29 -40.36
N ILE A 933 8.86 -20.72 -41.55
CA ILE A 933 7.55 -21.35 -41.80
C ILE A 933 7.47 -22.73 -41.16
N PHE A 934 8.51 -23.55 -41.37
CA PHE A 934 8.53 -24.93 -40.90
C PHE A 934 8.84 -25.06 -39.38
N ASN A 935 9.41 -24.00 -38.79
CA ASN A 935 9.68 -23.83 -37.35
C ASN A 935 10.08 -25.15 -36.64
N HIS A 936 9.43 -25.51 -35.52
CA HIS A 936 9.72 -26.70 -34.73
C HIS A 936 9.16 -28.02 -35.29
N TYR A 937 8.50 -28.01 -36.45
CA TYR A 937 7.63 -29.11 -36.91
C TYR A 937 8.11 -29.77 -38.21
N GLY A 938 9.20 -29.31 -38.82
CA GLY A 938 9.63 -29.80 -40.12
C GLY A 938 11.12 -29.70 -40.38
N VAL A 939 11.61 -30.56 -41.28
CA VAL A 939 13.00 -30.56 -41.73
C VAL A 939 13.06 -30.03 -43.16
N VAL A 940 13.99 -29.12 -43.43
CA VAL A 940 14.22 -28.53 -44.78
C VAL A 940 15.60 -28.94 -45.29
N ALA A 941 15.65 -29.37 -46.54
CA ALA A 941 16.88 -29.65 -47.26
C ALA A 941 16.91 -28.95 -48.62
N ARG A 942 18.11 -28.59 -49.07
CA ARG A 942 18.38 -28.17 -50.44
C ARG A 942 18.88 -29.37 -51.24
N VAL A 943 18.17 -29.70 -52.31
CA VAL A 943 18.51 -30.83 -53.20
C VAL A 943 19.66 -30.42 -54.11
N GLY A 944 19.56 -29.22 -54.69
CA GLY A 944 20.56 -28.61 -55.57
C GLY A 944 19.95 -27.43 -56.31
N GLY A 945 20.77 -26.51 -56.85
CA GLY A 945 20.25 -25.34 -57.58
C GLY A 945 19.27 -24.50 -56.75
N ASP A 946 18.07 -24.33 -57.27
CA ASP A 946 16.89 -23.65 -56.71
C ASP A 946 15.84 -24.58 -56.08
N GLU A 947 16.15 -25.86 -55.94
CA GLU A 947 15.24 -26.90 -55.45
C GLU A 947 15.40 -27.17 -53.95
N PHE A 948 14.27 -27.17 -53.25
CA PHE A 948 14.17 -27.46 -51.82
C PHE A 948 13.14 -28.55 -51.55
N ILE A 949 13.38 -29.31 -50.49
CA ILE A 949 12.49 -30.38 -50.04
C ILE A 949 12.27 -30.27 -48.52
N ALA A 950 11.07 -30.59 -48.06
CA ALA A 950 10.78 -30.62 -46.63
C ALA A 950 9.94 -31.82 -46.19
N LEU A 951 10.15 -32.28 -44.96
CA LEU A 951 9.38 -33.36 -44.30
C LEU A 951 8.69 -32.82 -43.05
N LEU A 952 7.40 -33.13 -42.88
CA LEU A 952 6.60 -32.72 -41.72
C LEU A 952 5.63 -33.83 -41.29
N PRO A 953 5.44 -34.06 -39.97
CA PRO A 953 4.36 -34.91 -39.48
C PRO A 953 2.99 -34.22 -39.70
N ILE A 954 1.95 -34.99 -40.03
CA ILE A 954 0.61 -34.45 -40.33
C ILE A 954 -0.30 -34.50 -39.10
N VAL A 955 -1.09 -33.44 -38.91
CA VAL A 955 -2.20 -33.40 -37.93
C VAL A 955 -3.58 -33.16 -38.58
N GLY A 956 -3.66 -32.82 -39.88
CA GLY A 956 -4.94 -32.68 -40.59
C GLY A 956 -4.86 -32.16 -42.04
N SER A 957 -5.98 -32.25 -42.78
CA SER A 957 -6.08 -31.75 -44.18
C SER A 957 -6.13 -30.22 -44.29
N GLU A 958 -6.58 -29.54 -43.25
CA GLU A 958 -6.60 -28.07 -43.16
C GLU A 958 -5.17 -27.51 -43.06
N ASP A 959 -4.28 -28.20 -42.32
CA ASP A 959 -2.88 -27.80 -42.12
C ASP A 959 -2.09 -27.81 -43.43
N ILE A 960 -2.33 -28.79 -44.31
CA ILE A 960 -1.66 -28.87 -45.61
C ILE A 960 -2.00 -27.66 -46.49
N ARG A 961 -3.26 -27.22 -46.48
CA ARG A 961 -3.68 -26.03 -47.23
C ARG A 961 -3.07 -24.77 -46.65
N ARG A 962 -3.04 -24.65 -45.31
CA ARG A 962 -2.43 -23.52 -44.61
C ARG A 962 -0.93 -23.43 -44.92
N ILE A 963 -0.19 -24.52 -44.77
CA ILE A 963 1.26 -24.57 -45.04
C ILE A 963 1.54 -24.22 -46.51
N LYS A 964 0.76 -24.74 -47.46
CA LYS A 964 0.91 -24.37 -48.87
C LYS A 964 0.72 -22.87 -49.09
N GLN A 965 -0.29 -22.27 -48.46
CA GLN A 965 -0.54 -20.83 -48.57
C GLN A 965 0.56 -20.00 -47.92
N GLU A 966 1.05 -20.40 -46.75
CA GLU A 966 2.15 -19.72 -46.04
C GLU A 966 3.45 -19.72 -46.85
N ILE A 967 3.84 -20.87 -47.43
CA ILE A 967 5.01 -20.99 -48.31
C ILE A 967 4.86 -20.04 -49.51
N GLN A 968 3.72 -20.09 -50.19
CA GLN A 968 3.47 -19.26 -51.37
C GLN A 968 3.37 -17.75 -51.05
N GLN A 969 2.89 -17.37 -49.85
CA GLN A 969 2.84 -15.99 -49.39
C GLN A 969 4.22 -15.48 -48.98
N SER A 970 5.04 -16.32 -48.34
CA SER A 970 6.38 -15.94 -47.85
C SER A 970 7.31 -15.43 -48.95
N LEU A 971 7.10 -15.88 -50.19
CA LEU A 971 7.88 -15.50 -51.37
C LEU A 971 7.07 -14.69 -52.39
N LYS A 972 5.87 -14.19 -52.02
CA LYS A 972 5.11 -13.20 -52.80
C LYS A 972 5.55 -11.76 -52.54
N ALA A 973 6.10 -11.47 -51.35
CA ALA A 973 6.69 -10.17 -51.04
C ALA A 973 8.06 -10.04 -51.74
N PRO A 974 8.33 -8.93 -52.49
CA PRO A 974 9.60 -8.75 -53.19
C PRO A 974 10.77 -8.97 -52.23
N LEU A 975 11.67 -9.87 -52.61
CA LEU A 975 12.91 -10.10 -51.88
C LEU A 975 13.83 -8.91 -52.17
N SER A 976 13.71 -7.84 -51.38
CA SER A 976 14.59 -6.67 -51.45
C SER A 976 15.89 -6.98 -50.73
N ILE A 977 16.92 -7.29 -51.50
CA ILE A 977 18.28 -7.59 -51.02
C ILE A 977 19.21 -6.56 -51.68
N ASP A 978 19.91 -5.75 -50.89
CA ASP A 978 20.82 -4.69 -51.37
C ASP A 978 20.22 -3.74 -52.42
N GLY A 979 18.96 -3.33 -52.21
CA GLY A 979 18.26 -2.40 -53.12
C GLY A 979 17.79 -3.02 -54.44
N ARG A 980 17.94 -4.34 -54.62
CA ARG A 980 17.45 -5.11 -55.78
C ARG A 980 16.32 -6.03 -55.32
N SER A 981 15.29 -6.17 -56.16
CA SER A 981 14.11 -7.00 -55.83
C SER A 981 14.07 -8.26 -56.69
N TYR A 982 14.08 -9.42 -56.04
CA TYR A 982 13.69 -10.67 -56.67
C TYR A 982 12.16 -10.81 -56.62
N LEU A 983 11.54 -10.88 -57.80
CA LEU A 983 10.08 -10.97 -58.01
C LEU A 983 9.63 -12.40 -58.41
N GLY A 984 10.55 -13.36 -58.36
CA GLY A 984 10.23 -14.76 -58.56
C GLY A 984 9.46 -15.32 -57.36
N GLY A 985 8.41 -16.09 -57.62
CA GLY A 985 7.70 -16.78 -56.56
C GLY A 985 8.31 -18.15 -56.25
N ILE A 986 7.50 -19.03 -55.64
CA ILE A 986 7.86 -20.42 -55.38
C ILE A 986 6.74 -21.33 -55.86
N SER A 987 7.11 -22.39 -56.57
CA SER A 987 6.23 -23.48 -56.97
C SER A 987 6.29 -24.58 -55.90
N VAL A 988 5.13 -25.09 -55.49
CA VAL A 988 5.03 -26.02 -54.35
C VAL A 988 4.15 -27.23 -54.65
N GLY A 989 4.73 -28.42 -54.50
CA GLY A 989 4.04 -29.71 -54.55
C GLY A 989 4.07 -30.38 -53.18
N ILE A 990 2.93 -30.88 -52.73
CA ILE A 990 2.80 -31.56 -51.43
C ILE A 990 2.18 -32.93 -51.66
N ALA A 991 2.78 -33.98 -51.09
CA ALA A 991 2.25 -35.34 -51.09
C ALA A 991 2.35 -35.95 -49.69
N ARG A 992 1.39 -36.82 -49.33
CA ARG A 992 1.43 -37.60 -48.09
C ARG A 992 2.07 -38.94 -48.34
N TYR A 993 2.79 -39.47 -47.36
CA TYR A 993 3.35 -40.81 -47.45
C TYR A 993 2.25 -41.86 -47.66
N SER A 994 1.10 -41.70 -47.01
CA SER A 994 -0.10 -42.55 -47.23
C SER A 994 -0.66 -42.56 -48.66
N GLU A 995 -0.27 -41.63 -49.54
CA GLU A 995 -0.66 -41.62 -50.95
C GLU A 995 0.26 -42.49 -51.83
N THR A 996 1.32 -43.06 -51.25
CA THR A 996 2.43 -43.68 -51.98
C THR A 996 2.91 -44.97 -51.33
N GLU A 997 3.64 -45.79 -52.07
CA GLU A 997 4.14 -47.09 -51.58
C GLU A 997 5.49 -46.95 -50.84
N ASP A 998 6.30 -45.97 -51.22
CA ASP A 998 7.63 -45.70 -50.65
C ASP A 998 8.06 -44.23 -50.80
N MET A 999 9.25 -43.91 -50.28
CA MET A 999 9.82 -42.55 -50.35
C MET A 999 10.17 -42.08 -51.76
N ASP A 1000 10.41 -42.98 -52.71
CA ASP A 1000 10.74 -42.62 -54.08
C ASP A 1000 9.46 -42.21 -54.83
N ALA A 1001 8.39 -43.00 -54.69
CA ALA A 1001 7.05 -42.65 -55.17
C ALA A 1001 6.52 -41.36 -54.51
N LEU A 1002 6.81 -41.14 -53.23
CA LEU A 1002 6.45 -39.90 -52.53
C LEU A 1002 7.13 -38.67 -53.13
N GLN A 1003 8.44 -38.77 -53.40
CA GLN A 1003 9.20 -37.71 -54.05
C GLN A 1003 8.69 -37.42 -55.47
N GLU A 1004 8.45 -38.47 -56.27
CA GLU A 1004 7.94 -38.34 -57.64
C GLU A 1004 6.55 -37.68 -57.66
N LEU A 1005 5.66 -38.08 -56.75
CA LEU A 1005 4.33 -37.48 -56.64
C LEU A 1005 4.37 -36.02 -56.21
N ALA A 1006 5.25 -35.66 -55.25
CA ALA A 1006 5.41 -34.28 -54.82
C ALA A 1006 6.04 -33.41 -55.92
N ASP A 1007 7.04 -33.92 -56.65
CA ASP A 1007 7.66 -33.24 -57.79
C ASP A 1007 6.65 -33.00 -58.93
N GLN A 1008 5.85 -34.01 -59.29
CA GLN A 1008 4.78 -33.87 -60.27
C GLN A 1008 3.79 -32.76 -59.87
N ARG A 1009 3.38 -32.73 -58.60
CA ARG A 1009 2.47 -31.69 -58.08
C ARG A 1009 3.10 -30.31 -58.07
N MET A 1010 4.40 -30.21 -57.82
CA MET A 1010 5.16 -28.96 -57.91
C MET A 1010 5.20 -28.46 -59.35
N TYR A 1011 5.48 -29.34 -60.30
CA TYR A 1011 5.52 -29.01 -61.73
C TYR A 1011 4.16 -28.56 -62.27
N GLU A 1012 3.06 -29.16 -61.81
CA GLU A 1012 1.70 -28.69 -62.10
C GLU A 1012 1.43 -27.29 -61.54
N ASP A 1013 1.90 -27.00 -60.32
CA ASP A 1013 1.84 -25.66 -59.70
C ASP A 1013 2.64 -24.65 -60.55
N LYS A 1014 3.86 -25.02 -60.98
CA LYS A 1014 4.74 -24.22 -61.84
C LYS A 1014 4.10 -23.88 -63.19
N LYS A 1015 3.46 -24.85 -63.84
CA LYS A 1015 2.70 -24.63 -65.09
C LYS A 1015 1.52 -23.68 -64.91
N LYS A 1016 0.74 -23.84 -63.83
CA LYS A 1016 -0.41 -22.96 -63.52
C LYS A 1016 0.05 -21.52 -63.30
N ARG A 1017 1.15 -21.33 -62.55
CA ARG A 1017 1.74 -20.03 -62.25
C ARG A 1017 2.31 -19.34 -63.50
N LYS A 1018 3.01 -20.09 -64.36
CA LYS A 1018 3.52 -19.56 -65.64
C LYS A 1018 2.38 -19.10 -66.56
N LYS A 1019 1.31 -19.89 -66.67
CA LYS A 1019 0.11 -19.54 -67.45
C LYS A 1019 -0.59 -18.29 -66.88
N MET A 1020 -0.71 -18.16 -65.57
CA MET A 1020 -1.22 -16.93 -64.92
C MET A 1020 -0.35 -15.72 -65.23
N LYS A 1021 0.98 -15.85 -65.15
CA LYS A 1021 1.93 -14.77 -65.41
C LYS A 1021 1.88 -14.29 -66.88
N ASP A 1022 1.75 -15.21 -67.83
CA ASP A 1022 1.59 -14.90 -69.25
C ASP A 1022 0.24 -14.23 -69.55
N LEU A 1023 -0.84 -14.60 -68.84
CA LEU A 1023 -2.14 -13.93 -68.92
C LEU A 1023 -2.10 -12.50 -68.35
N THR A 1024 -1.35 -12.27 -67.27
CA THR A 1024 -1.18 -10.93 -66.67
C THR A 1024 -0.32 -10.01 -67.55
N TYR A 1025 0.73 -10.54 -68.20
CA TYR A 1025 1.54 -9.78 -69.15
C TYR A 1025 0.82 -9.50 -70.48
N GLY A 1026 -0.02 -10.43 -70.97
CA GLY A 1026 -0.85 -10.22 -72.17
C GLY A 1026 -1.91 -9.11 -72.01
N TYR A 1027 -2.39 -8.87 -70.79
CA TYR A 1027 -3.32 -7.77 -70.49
C TYR A 1027 -2.64 -6.39 -70.39
N LEU A 1028 -1.37 -6.35 -69.97
CA LEU A 1028 -0.59 -5.11 -69.87
C LEU A 1028 -0.02 -4.63 -71.21
N VAL A 1029 0.28 -5.53 -72.15
CA VAL A 1029 0.79 -5.16 -73.49
C VAL A 1029 -0.35 -4.74 -74.46
N THR A 1030 -1.60 -5.06 -74.15
CA THR A 1030 -2.76 -4.66 -74.98
C THR A 1030 -3.40 -3.34 -74.56
N THR A 1031 -2.95 -2.71 -73.46
CA THR A 1031 -3.50 -1.45 -72.94
C THR A 1031 -2.59 -0.22 -73.09
N GLU A 1032 -1.40 -0.36 -73.70
CA GLU A 1032 -0.54 0.78 -74.11
C GLU A 1032 -0.40 0.91 -75.65
N GLY A 1033 -1.34 0.36 -76.41
CA GLY A 1033 -1.30 0.39 -77.88
C GLY A 1033 -2.66 0.27 -78.58
N ASN A 1034 -3.70 0.95 -78.07
CA ASN A 1034 -4.86 1.55 -78.78
C ASN A 1034 -5.97 1.91 -77.81
#